data_AF-A0A9D4UDB6-F1
#
_entry.id   AF-A0A9D4UDB6-F1
#
_cell.length_a   1.000
_cell.length_b   1.000
_cell.length_c   1.000
_cell.angle_alpha   90.00
_cell.angle_beta   90.00
_cell.angle_gamma   90.00
#
_symmetry.space_group_name_H-M   'P 1'
#
loop_
_entity.id
_entity.type
_entity.pdbx_description
1 polymer ?
#
loop_
_entity_poly.entity_id
_entity_poly.type
_entity_poly.pdbx_seq_one_letter_code
_entity_poly.pdbx_strand_id
1 'polypeptide(L)'
;MDPHEKQRKHATRGHRWNQEMQSHGYKTGSYQSDSWHDHGPQISSQAKWVPRAQASTSTEALEISERADNEGEFQQEVPEESFHFARSTFAQAQLRATFYPKFENEKSDQEVRTKMIEVVQSGKGVLEVSLKHSGSLFMYSGDHGGAFAKNSYGNLYTAVGVFVLASTFQEAWGAQASQKQKEFNNHLETSRLCICMELVTAVLGDHGQRPKQDYVVVTAVADLKGKPHFYATPDLIMFCRQWRLPTNHVWLFSSRKSAASFFTAYDALCEEGTATSVSHVLDEISEISVPASKSHAEVQGEILEGLVARIVSPQSTERVQKVLEEFPLADCEDSSKLLLQKGLRTICAQHMISEKEQIKALLQSIGQDMCSDWSDWTSEGSNSTFLPKFLKATPLDHVTRKLQEMLRFLQDRKMRVRYPCHVKGYDAKEQKTHYRMTIHVLDDSVFRKYQTAMRRNPELWPLYRGFFMDVYLMHGSQNKNLVTALSDKFSKNSLSSDEQSNSLADESEDLMLKLKFLPYKIRTFLIRNGLSILFQNGFPAYRKYYLRQMGNWNTSSDKEQQLDRLLTEWAEYITGKGRGKGINSHMYLSEVEPFLEEFAKRSLWNKSLIGYTGPAGKTEELLKELTEEADVSEQQAPPVAKETVDGKGIIIFFPGIPGCGKSALCEELFKDPGDLANGRTIRSLMGDLVKGKYWSLLAKQHQQGPATGVTLADKNAPNVEVWKTVGDISKSTSAIGVPVVPDSGGTEYNPFSLEELALFMYRVLQRTNHPGNLDKKSPNAGYVLLMFYNLYSGKDRKEFEDTLRGAFGYLVKFPVLKANRPPLPSSIQEVLSEGLELFKRHAGKHGKLDSTKGSFSQKWSMWEKQLREVLNGNAAYFKEVQVPFEEVFQNLRQQLVAIAKGEICMQTSTEGEERFFKSITYAALSLPANEITNTLQQLAATNMELEKYFLGRMVIVNSAHVTLAHKHAHGVAAVAAFSEARGAVVSVKLKALLFSSKMCALEVQIMENERGIYTKNEWPHVTVWTAQGTKAKEANLLPQMVTRGHASHVDFTPVIVSGVVELL
;
A
#
# COMPACT_ATOMS: atom_id res chain seq x y z
N MET A 1 40.69 27.46 44.74
CA MET A 1 39.43 28.23 44.82
C MET A 1 38.70 28.03 43.51
N ASP A 2 37.53 27.42 43.39
CA ASP A 2 36.63 26.65 44.25
C ASP A 2 35.75 25.86 43.24
N PRO A 3 35.53 24.54 43.37
CA PRO A 3 34.93 23.72 42.31
C PRO A 3 33.43 23.56 42.52
N HIS A 4 32.60 24.45 41.98
CA HIS A 4 31.13 24.27 41.98
C HIS A 4 30.42 24.98 40.82
N GLU A 5 30.67 24.56 39.56
CA GLU A 5 29.76 24.91 38.45
C GLU A 5 29.74 23.91 37.29
N LYS A 6 29.67 22.61 37.61
CA LYS A 6 29.33 21.55 36.63
C LYS A 6 28.35 20.53 37.21
N GLN A 7 27.23 20.99 37.75
CA GLN A 7 26.04 20.17 37.98
C GLN A 7 24.78 21.04 37.84
N ARG A 8 24.27 21.20 36.61
CA ARG A 8 22.83 21.47 36.31
C ARG A 8 22.51 21.52 34.81
N LYS A 9 22.95 20.55 34.02
CA LYS A 9 22.40 20.31 32.66
C LYS A 9 22.49 18.83 32.26
N HIS A 10 21.78 17.94 32.95
CA HIS A 10 21.43 16.60 32.44
C HIS A 10 20.25 16.01 33.24
N ALA A 11 19.05 16.56 33.05
CA ALA A 11 17.79 15.90 33.41
C ALA A 11 16.62 16.69 32.81
N THR A 12 16.23 16.36 31.58
CA THR A 12 14.86 16.50 31.00
C THR A 12 14.94 16.41 29.47
N ARG A 13 14.94 15.19 28.93
CA ARG A 13 14.57 14.93 27.53
C ARG A 13 14.24 13.45 27.41
N GLY A 14 12.96 13.14 27.56
CA GLY A 14 12.49 11.76 27.42
C GLY A 14 11.14 11.42 28.01
N HIS A 15 10.18 12.35 28.10
CA HIS A 15 8.78 12.02 28.45
C HIS A 15 7.82 13.03 27.80
N ARG A 16 7.19 12.66 26.67
CA ARG A 16 5.80 13.02 26.31
C ARG A 16 5.41 12.48 24.92
N TRP A 17 5.27 11.17 24.76
CA TRP A 17 4.49 10.56 23.68
C TRP A 17 3.94 9.25 24.24
N ASN A 18 2.64 9.28 24.60
CA ASN A 18 1.76 8.24 25.16
C ASN A 18 1.05 8.67 26.46
N GLN A 19 0.30 9.77 26.38
CA GLN A 19 -0.88 10.04 27.20
C GLN A 19 -1.56 11.27 26.59
N GLU A 20 -2.45 11.03 25.62
CA GLU A 20 -3.56 11.91 25.22
C GLU A 20 -4.25 11.27 23.99
N MET A 21 -5.03 10.22 24.24
CA MET A 21 -6.15 9.75 23.38
C MET A 21 -7.16 8.95 24.22
N GLN A 22 -7.28 9.31 25.51
CA GLN A 22 -8.31 8.85 26.44
C GLN A 22 -8.51 9.93 27.52
N SER A 23 -9.20 11.02 27.16
CA SER A 23 -9.98 11.91 28.06
C SER A 23 -10.14 13.29 27.40
N HIS A 24 -11.22 13.51 26.65
CA HIS A 24 -11.74 14.86 26.42
C HIS A 24 -13.22 14.83 26.76
N GLY A 25 -13.50 14.71 28.06
CA GLY A 25 -14.73 15.21 28.63
C GLY A 25 -14.65 16.73 28.64
N TYR A 26 -15.72 17.37 28.19
CA TYR A 26 -15.96 18.80 28.23
C TYR A 26 -15.51 19.42 29.55
N LYS A 27 -14.63 20.41 29.49
CA LYS A 27 -14.56 21.50 30.48
C LYS A 27 -14.41 22.82 29.75
N THR A 28 -15.49 23.58 29.82
CA THR A 28 -15.61 25.00 29.49
C THR A 28 -14.54 25.79 30.25
N GLY A 29 -13.60 26.41 29.50
CA GLY A 29 -12.64 27.36 30.03
C GLY A 29 -13.11 28.77 29.73
N SER A 30 -13.64 29.43 30.75
CA SER A 30 -13.98 30.85 30.77
C SER A 30 -12.75 31.72 30.48
N TYR A 31 -12.97 32.74 29.64
CA TYR A 31 -12.09 33.89 29.45
C TYR A 31 -11.71 34.52 30.80
N GLN A 32 -10.43 34.78 31.02
CA GLN A 32 -10.02 35.98 31.73
C GLN A 32 -8.64 36.48 31.27
N SER A 33 -8.69 37.76 30.94
CA SER A 33 -7.65 38.68 30.51
C SER A 33 -6.83 39.19 31.70
N ASP A 34 -5.52 39.29 31.55
CA ASP A 34 -4.70 40.17 32.38
C ASP A 34 -4.53 41.53 31.66
N SER A 35 -5.05 42.58 32.30
CA SER A 35 -4.94 43.99 31.93
C SER A 35 -4.01 44.72 32.89
N TRP A 36 -3.22 45.66 32.36
CA TRP A 36 -2.45 46.65 33.13
C TRP A 36 -3.28 47.93 33.37
N HIS A 37 -3.32 48.37 34.65
CA HIS A 37 -3.57 49.71 35.24
C HIS A 37 -4.85 50.50 34.80
N ASP A 38 -5.61 51.21 35.64
CA ASP A 38 -5.34 51.93 36.90
C ASP A 38 -6.67 52.29 37.64
N HIS A 39 -6.55 52.65 38.92
CA HIS A 39 -7.49 53.35 39.84
C HIS A 39 -8.70 52.61 40.48
N GLY A 40 -8.66 52.52 41.82
CA GLY A 40 -9.67 51.96 42.74
C GLY A 40 -10.86 52.89 43.06
N PRO A 41 -11.59 52.77 44.20
CA PRO A 41 -11.30 51.97 45.40
C PRO A 41 -12.47 51.09 45.94
N GLN A 42 -12.07 50.16 46.82
CA GLN A 42 -12.74 49.61 48.03
C GLN A 42 -14.27 49.40 48.06
N ILE A 43 -14.69 48.18 48.39
CA ILE A 43 -15.37 47.83 49.67
C ILE A 43 -15.36 46.31 49.86
N SER A 44 -15.18 45.92 51.11
CA SER A 44 -15.02 44.59 51.70
C SER A 44 -16.31 43.77 51.72
N SER A 45 -16.19 42.44 51.69
CA SER A 45 -16.44 41.56 52.85
C SER A 45 -16.71 40.10 52.46
N GLN A 46 -16.28 39.23 53.36
CA GLN A 46 -16.30 37.77 53.34
C GLN A 46 -17.72 37.21 53.58
N ALA A 47 -18.03 36.01 53.06
CA ALA A 47 -18.58 34.90 53.87
C ALA A 47 -18.88 33.64 53.03
N LYS A 48 -18.86 32.51 53.73
CA LYS A 48 -18.91 31.10 53.30
C LYS A 48 -20.32 30.50 53.49
N TRP A 49 -20.72 29.65 52.53
CA TRP A 49 -21.36 28.31 52.63
C TRP A 49 -22.83 28.09 53.11
N VAL A 50 -23.43 27.04 52.48
CA VAL A 50 -24.51 26.07 52.87
C VAL A 50 -25.87 26.17 52.13
N PRO A 51 -26.45 25.03 51.64
CA PRO A 51 -27.56 24.97 50.66
C PRO A 51 -28.94 24.69 51.29
N ARG A 52 -30.02 24.84 50.50
CA ARG A 52 -31.37 24.32 50.87
C ARG A 52 -32.26 23.94 49.67
N ALA A 53 -32.64 22.66 49.70
CA ALA A 53 -33.98 22.07 49.53
C ALA A 53 -34.84 22.25 48.25
N GLN A 54 -35.18 21.08 47.69
CA GLN A 54 -36.43 20.60 47.08
C GLN A 54 -37.63 21.56 46.94
N ALA A 55 -38.24 21.55 45.74
CA ALA A 55 -39.67 21.72 45.56
C ALA A 55 -40.18 20.91 44.35
N SER A 56 -41.24 20.15 44.59
CA SER A 56 -42.04 19.34 43.67
C SER A 56 -43.26 20.11 43.20
N THR A 57 -43.71 19.93 41.95
CA THR A 57 -45.13 20.02 41.58
C THR A 57 -45.45 19.28 40.27
N SER A 58 -46.30 18.26 40.44
CA SER A 58 -47.33 17.65 39.58
C SER A 58 -47.61 18.17 38.16
N THR A 59 -47.73 17.23 37.22
CA THR A 59 -48.35 17.38 35.89
C THR A 59 -49.49 16.37 35.75
N GLU A 60 -50.69 16.82 35.40
CA GLU A 60 -51.85 15.98 35.07
C GLU A 60 -51.79 15.52 33.60
N ALA A 61 -52.23 14.28 33.39
CA ALA A 61 -52.23 13.54 32.14
C ALA A 61 -53.50 13.81 31.31
N LEU A 62 -53.36 13.76 29.98
CA LEU A 62 -54.46 13.56 29.03
C LEU A 62 -54.07 12.42 28.09
N GLU A 63 -54.78 11.29 28.23
CA GLU A 63 -54.72 10.12 27.36
C GLU A 63 -55.57 10.35 26.10
N ILE A 64 -55.02 10.02 24.93
CA ILE A 64 -55.80 9.68 23.72
C ILE A 64 -55.19 8.39 23.16
N SER A 65 -56.05 7.40 23.00
CA SER A 65 -55.74 6.03 22.58
C SER A 65 -55.52 5.90 21.07
N GLU A 66 -54.46 5.18 20.65
CA GLU A 66 -54.39 4.55 19.32
C GLU A 66 -53.99 3.08 19.43
N ARG A 67 -54.57 2.29 18.51
CA ARG A 67 -54.60 0.82 18.48
C ARG A 67 -53.23 0.21 18.20
N ALA A 68 -52.87 -0.79 19.01
CA ALA A 68 -51.67 -1.60 18.84
C ALA A 68 -51.88 -2.71 17.79
N ASP A 69 -51.02 -2.73 16.77
CA ASP A 69 -50.68 -3.93 16.01
C ASP A 69 -49.40 -4.55 16.60
N ASN A 70 -49.37 -5.88 16.66
CA ASN A 70 -48.40 -6.71 17.38
C ASN A 70 -46.97 -6.64 16.78
N GLU A 71 -46.04 -5.95 17.44
CA GLU A 71 -44.61 -6.27 17.43
C GLU A 71 -44.04 -6.19 18.86
N GLY A 72 -43.14 -7.09 19.23
CA GLY A 72 -42.56 -7.14 20.57
C GLY A 72 -41.69 -5.94 20.86
N GLU A 73 -42.17 -4.99 21.68
CA GLU A 73 -41.40 -3.83 22.11
C GLU A 73 -40.21 -4.21 23.01
N PHE A 74 -39.00 -3.90 22.55
CA PHE A 74 -37.77 -3.93 23.35
C PHE A 74 -37.73 -2.70 24.28
N GLN A 75 -37.53 -2.90 25.57
CA GLN A 75 -37.35 -1.78 26.52
C GLN A 75 -35.90 -1.25 26.46
N GLN A 76 -35.74 0.08 26.43
CA GLN A 76 -34.43 0.75 26.42
C GLN A 76 -33.74 0.78 27.80
N GLU A 77 -34.49 0.71 28.90
CA GLU A 77 -33.93 0.66 30.26
C GLU A 77 -33.52 -0.77 30.62
N VAL A 78 -32.21 -1.03 30.57
CA VAL A 78 -31.62 -2.31 31.02
C VAL A 78 -31.09 -2.12 32.44
N PRO A 79 -31.54 -2.92 33.44
CA PRO A 79 -30.99 -2.85 34.79
C PRO A 79 -29.46 -3.05 34.79
N GLU A 80 -28.73 -2.26 35.58
CA GLU A 80 -27.25 -2.19 35.61
C GLU A 80 -26.54 -3.53 35.93
N GLU A 81 -27.27 -4.60 36.29
CA GLU A 81 -26.75 -5.97 36.38
C GLU A 81 -27.05 -6.79 35.11
N SER A 82 -26.23 -6.53 34.10
CA SER A 82 -26.17 -7.20 32.79
C SER A 82 -26.25 -8.75 32.83
N PHE A 83 -27.30 -9.32 32.23
CA PHE A 83 -27.46 -10.72 31.78
C PHE A 83 -26.59 -11.77 32.51
N HIS A 84 -27.16 -12.52 33.48
CA HIS A 84 -26.44 -13.54 34.24
C HIS A 84 -26.15 -14.79 33.40
N PHE A 85 -24.93 -14.93 32.86
CA PHE A 85 -24.55 -16.10 32.07
C PHE A 85 -24.87 -17.44 32.77
N ALA A 86 -25.73 -18.26 32.16
CA ALA A 86 -26.06 -19.63 32.61
C ALA A 86 -25.56 -20.66 31.59
N ARG A 87 -25.36 -21.93 32.00
CA ARG A 87 -25.01 -23.04 31.07
C ARG A 87 -26.02 -23.24 29.94
N SER A 88 -27.24 -22.74 30.09
CA SER A 88 -28.32 -22.75 29.10
C SER A 88 -28.41 -21.46 28.26
N THR A 89 -27.30 -20.72 28.10
CA THR A 89 -27.27 -19.50 27.27
C THR A 89 -27.05 -19.86 25.80
N PHE A 90 -27.92 -19.33 24.95
CA PHE A 90 -27.81 -19.45 23.50
C PHE A 90 -27.45 -18.10 22.86
N ALA A 91 -26.74 -18.14 21.74
CA ALA A 91 -26.40 -16.96 20.97
C ALA A 91 -26.87 -17.09 19.52
N GLN A 92 -27.35 -15.98 18.99
CA GLN A 92 -27.59 -15.78 17.57
C GLN A 92 -26.88 -14.50 17.13
N ALA A 93 -26.14 -14.54 16.04
CA ALA A 93 -25.45 -13.40 15.49
C ALA A 93 -25.83 -13.20 14.02
N GLN A 94 -26.10 -11.95 13.65
CA GLN A 94 -26.44 -11.54 12.31
C GLN A 94 -25.46 -10.49 11.83
N LEU A 95 -24.81 -10.74 10.69
CA LEU A 95 -23.97 -9.74 10.04
C LEU A 95 -24.85 -8.61 9.49
N ARG A 96 -24.48 -7.37 9.78
CA ARG A 96 -25.19 -6.16 9.33
C ARG A 96 -24.42 -5.40 8.27
N ALA A 97 -23.09 -5.36 8.36
CA ALA A 97 -22.28 -4.76 7.31
C ALA A 97 -20.89 -5.38 7.23
N THR A 98 -20.37 -5.43 6.01
CA THR A 98 -18.98 -5.78 5.71
C THR A 98 -18.57 -5.23 4.34
N PHE A 99 -17.28 -5.06 4.12
CA PHE A 99 -16.69 -4.62 2.87
C PHE A 99 -15.68 -5.64 2.35
N TYR A 100 -15.19 -5.47 1.12
CA TYR A 100 -14.20 -6.37 0.51
C TYR A 100 -13.02 -6.72 1.44
N PRO A 101 -12.36 -7.87 1.22
CA PRO A 101 -11.12 -8.23 1.89
C PRO A 101 -10.11 -7.10 1.84
N LYS A 102 -9.11 -7.12 2.72
CA LYS A 102 -8.00 -6.17 2.56
C LYS A 102 -7.22 -6.52 1.29
N PHE A 103 -7.18 -5.58 0.35
CA PHE A 103 -6.37 -5.62 -0.85
C PHE A 103 -5.20 -4.62 -0.80
N GLU A 104 -4.09 -4.99 -1.44
CA GLU A 104 -2.81 -4.28 -1.34
C GLU A 104 -2.64 -3.20 -2.41
N ASN A 105 -1.70 -2.27 -2.16
CA ASN A 105 -1.25 -1.37 -3.23
C ASN A 105 -0.37 -2.18 -4.19
N GLU A 106 -0.43 -1.88 -5.49
CA GLU A 106 0.39 -2.53 -6.54
C GLU A 106 1.90 -2.52 -6.24
N LYS A 107 2.38 -1.51 -5.49
CA LYS A 107 3.78 -1.41 -5.04
C LYS A 107 4.31 -2.62 -4.26
N SER A 108 3.41 -3.49 -3.80
CA SER A 108 3.74 -4.64 -2.97
C SER A 108 3.90 -5.91 -3.80
N ASP A 109 3.46 -5.96 -5.05
CA ASP A 109 3.22 -7.25 -5.73
C ASP A 109 3.12 -7.15 -7.28
N GLN A 110 4.26 -7.02 -7.98
CA GLN A 110 4.29 -7.24 -9.44
C GLN A 110 3.79 -8.65 -9.80
N GLU A 111 3.96 -9.62 -8.89
CA GLU A 111 3.42 -10.96 -9.10
C GLU A 111 1.90 -10.95 -9.21
N VAL A 112 1.19 -10.06 -8.51
CA VAL A 112 -0.28 -9.94 -8.68
C VAL A 112 -0.62 -9.41 -10.06
N ARG A 113 0.11 -8.41 -10.59
CA ARG A 113 -0.09 -7.94 -11.97
C ARG A 113 0.09 -9.10 -12.96
N THR A 114 1.19 -9.84 -12.84
CA THR A 114 1.50 -10.98 -13.72
C THR A 114 0.46 -12.08 -13.58
N LYS A 115 0.08 -12.46 -12.35
CA LYS A 115 -1.00 -13.43 -12.08
C LYS A 115 -2.34 -12.98 -12.67
N MET A 116 -2.69 -11.69 -12.58
CA MET A 116 -3.92 -11.16 -13.18
C MET A 116 -3.89 -11.31 -14.70
N ILE A 117 -2.77 -10.98 -15.36
CA ILE A 117 -2.61 -11.16 -16.81
C ILE A 117 -2.68 -12.64 -17.20
N GLU A 118 -2.05 -13.53 -16.43
CA GLU A 118 -2.08 -14.99 -16.66
C GLU A 118 -3.49 -15.57 -16.52
N VAL A 119 -4.26 -15.13 -15.51
CA VAL A 119 -5.65 -15.56 -15.32
C VAL A 119 -6.51 -15.15 -16.52
N VAL A 120 -6.37 -13.91 -17.00
CA VAL A 120 -7.05 -13.44 -18.21
C VAL A 120 -6.60 -14.23 -19.44
N GLN A 121 -5.31 -14.44 -19.63
CA GLN A 121 -4.76 -15.21 -20.75
C GLN A 121 -5.29 -16.64 -20.78
N SER A 122 -5.47 -17.27 -19.62
CA SER A 122 -6.01 -18.63 -19.52
C SER A 122 -7.53 -18.72 -19.71
N GLY A 123 -8.22 -17.60 -19.92
CA GLY A 123 -9.68 -17.53 -20.06
C GLY A 123 -10.44 -17.81 -18.76
N LYS A 124 -9.75 -17.84 -17.61
CA LYS A 124 -10.33 -18.13 -16.30
C LYS A 124 -10.95 -16.91 -15.62
N GLY A 125 -10.70 -15.70 -16.13
CA GLY A 125 -11.31 -14.48 -15.63
C GLY A 125 -11.15 -13.30 -16.59
N VAL A 126 -11.82 -12.20 -16.26
CA VAL A 126 -11.71 -10.91 -16.95
C VAL A 126 -11.15 -9.90 -15.96
N LEU A 127 -10.27 -9.02 -16.41
CA LEU A 127 -9.76 -7.94 -15.58
C LEU A 127 -10.74 -6.77 -15.60
N GLU A 128 -11.28 -6.45 -14.45
CA GLU A 128 -12.13 -5.28 -14.24
C GLU A 128 -11.33 -4.15 -13.60
N VAL A 129 -11.56 -2.94 -14.08
CA VAL A 129 -10.98 -1.72 -13.53
C VAL A 129 -12.10 -0.71 -13.24
N SER A 130 -12.03 -0.04 -12.10
CA SER A 130 -12.95 1.04 -11.72
C SER A 130 -12.23 2.25 -11.15
N LEU A 131 -12.84 3.44 -11.21
CA LEU A 131 -12.25 4.64 -10.63
C LEU A 131 -12.16 4.51 -9.11
N LYS A 132 -11.01 4.89 -8.55
CA LYS A 132 -10.87 5.07 -7.12
C LYS A 132 -11.20 6.51 -6.74
N HIS A 133 -12.39 6.70 -6.20
CA HIS A 133 -12.81 7.96 -5.61
C HIS A 133 -12.06 8.23 -4.29
N SER A 134 -12.01 9.50 -3.90
CA SER A 134 -11.25 10.00 -2.75
C SER A 134 -12.20 10.46 -1.65
N GLY A 135 -12.69 9.52 -0.85
CA GLY A 135 -13.64 9.81 0.22
C GLY A 135 -13.45 8.92 1.44
N SER A 136 -14.57 8.63 2.10
CA SER A 136 -14.66 7.75 3.25
C SER A 136 -15.59 6.58 2.95
N LEU A 137 -15.19 5.36 3.31
CA LEU A 137 -16.06 4.19 3.20
C LEU A 137 -17.30 4.37 4.08
N PHE A 138 -18.46 4.35 3.43
CA PHE A 138 -19.78 4.40 4.04
C PHE A 138 -20.59 3.17 3.63
N MET A 139 -21.22 2.51 4.59
CA MET A 139 -22.01 1.30 4.39
C MET A 139 -23.38 1.49 5.00
N TYR A 140 -24.39 0.93 4.35
CA TYR A 140 -25.78 1.09 4.77
C TYR A 140 -26.57 -0.19 4.49
N SER A 141 -27.41 -0.59 5.42
CA SER A 141 -28.08 -1.90 5.38
C SER A 141 -29.59 -1.83 5.62
N GLY A 142 -30.17 -0.64 5.42
CA GLY A 142 -31.56 -0.32 5.74
C GLY A 142 -31.71 0.45 7.05
N ASP A 143 -32.94 0.81 7.36
CA ASP A 143 -33.32 1.67 8.49
C ASP A 143 -32.91 1.06 9.83
N HIS A 144 -33.46 -0.11 10.17
CA HIS A 144 -33.05 -0.90 11.33
C HIS A 144 -31.72 -1.64 11.08
N GLY A 145 -31.39 -1.83 9.79
CA GLY A 145 -30.10 -2.32 9.29
C GLY A 145 -28.89 -1.61 9.89
N GLY A 146 -28.95 -0.28 9.89
CA GLY A 146 -27.93 0.62 10.42
C GLY A 146 -27.02 1.21 9.35
N ALA A 147 -26.31 2.26 9.76
CA ALA A 147 -25.35 3.00 8.95
C ALA A 147 -23.96 2.89 9.57
N PHE A 148 -22.96 2.57 8.76
CA PHE A 148 -21.62 2.22 9.23
C PHE A 148 -20.54 2.96 8.45
N ALA A 149 -19.54 3.46 9.16
CA ALA A 149 -18.26 3.87 8.59
C ALA A 149 -17.24 2.73 8.74
N LYS A 150 -16.04 2.88 8.17
CA LYS A 150 -15.03 1.81 8.12
C LYS A 150 -14.83 0.99 9.41
N ASN A 151 -14.85 1.61 10.59
CA ASN A 151 -14.63 0.95 11.88
C ASN A 151 -15.52 1.51 13.01
N SER A 152 -16.58 2.25 12.68
CA SER A 152 -17.43 2.93 13.65
C SER A 152 -18.85 3.13 13.10
N TYR A 153 -19.81 3.33 13.97
CA TYR A 153 -21.18 3.73 13.65
C TYR A 153 -21.65 4.80 14.63
N GLY A 154 -22.84 5.37 14.44
CA GLY A 154 -23.43 6.31 15.39
C GLY A 154 -22.67 7.64 15.56
N ASN A 155 -21.94 8.07 14.53
CA ASN A 155 -21.10 9.27 14.59
C ASN A 155 -21.38 10.22 13.41
N LEU A 156 -20.64 11.32 13.32
CA LEU A 156 -20.82 12.32 12.26
C LEU A 156 -20.64 11.72 10.85
N TYR A 157 -19.69 10.78 10.65
CA TYR A 157 -19.48 10.17 9.32
C TYR A 157 -20.71 9.41 8.84
N THR A 158 -21.35 8.66 9.72
CA THR A 158 -22.54 7.89 9.36
C THR A 158 -23.77 8.78 9.20
N ALA A 159 -23.91 9.84 9.99
CA ALA A 159 -25.00 10.81 9.83
C ALA A 159 -24.90 11.56 8.49
N VAL A 160 -23.69 12.02 8.13
CA VAL A 160 -23.43 12.65 6.82
C VAL A 160 -23.68 11.67 5.68
N GLY A 161 -23.26 10.41 5.82
CA GLY A 161 -23.51 9.38 4.80
C GLY A 161 -24.99 9.14 4.55
N VAL A 162 -25.80 9.01 5.61
CA VAL A 162 -27.26 8.89 5.49
C VAL A 162 -27.86 10.15 4.85
N PHE A 163 -27.40 11.34 5.26
CA PHE A 163 -27.86 12.61 4.66
C PHE A 163 -27.61 12.67 3.15
N VAL A 164 -26.39 12.35 2.71
CA VAL A 164 -26.03 12.38 1.28
C VAL A 164 -26.76 11.29 0.49
N LEU A 165 -26.95 10.10 1.07
CA LEU A 165 -27.73 9.04 0.43
C LEU A 165 -29.20 9.44 0.28
N ALA A 166 -29.84 10.01 1.31
CA ALA A 166 -31.20 10.51 1.23
C ALA A 166 -31.33 11.63 0.17
N SER A 167 -30.36 12.55 0.13
CA SER A 167 -30.29 13.61 -0.87
C SER A 167 -30.15 13.05 -2.29
N THR A 168 -29.43 11.95 -2.47
CA THR A 168 -29.28 11.25 -3.75
C THR A 168 -30.63 10.69 -4.23
N PHE A 169 -31.44 10.13 -3.33
CA PHE A 169 -32.82 9.72 -3.67
C PHE A 169 -33.70 10.92 -4.01
N GLN A 170 -33.54 12.04 -3.30
CA GLN A 170 -34.29 13.27 -3.56
C GLN A 170 -33.98 13.82 -4.96
N GLU A 171 -32.71 13.78 -5.36
CA GLU A 171 -32.27 14.16 -6.70
C GLU A 171 -32.80 13.21 -7.77
N ALA A 172 -32.71 11.89 -7.54
CA ALA A 172 -33.04 10.87 -8.54
C ALA A 172 -34.55 10.62 -8.74
N TRP A 173 -35.36 10.84 -7.70
CA TRP A 173 -36.79 10.48 -7.68
C TRP A 173 -37.72 11.65 -7.38
N GLY A 174 -37.18 12.83 -7.04
CA GLY A 174 -37.97 14.05 -6.80
C GLY A 174 -39.07 13.85 -5.77
N ALA A 175 -40.33 14.04 -6.16
CA ALA A 175 -41.48 13.89 -5.28
C ALA A 175 -41.69 12.44 -4.78
N GLN A 176 -41.17 11.42 -5.49
CA GLN A 176 -41.30 10.01 -5.11
C GLN A 176 -40.19 9.53 -4.15
N ALA A 177 -39.23 10.40 -3.80
CA ALA A 177 -38.06 10.01 -3.02
C ALA A 177 -38.41 9.34 -1.69
N SER A 178 -39.33 9.91 -0.90
CA SER A 178 -39.80 9.34 0.38
C SER A 178 -40.31 7.90 0.23
N GLN A 179 -41.17 7.65 -0.76
CA GLN A 179 -41.69 6.30 -1.02
C GLN A 179 -40.55 5.35 -1.42
N LYS A 180 -39.66 5.81 -2.31
CA LYS A 180 -38.55 4.99 -2.81
C LYS A 180 -37.52 4.68 -1.73
N GLN A 181 -37.28 5.57 -0.78
CA GLN A 181 -36.43 5.34 0.38
C GLN A 181 -36.99 4.21 1.27
N LYS A 182 -38.30 4.19 1.53
CA LYS A 182 -38.96 3.09 2.27
C LYS A 182 -38.87 1.75 1.54
N GLU A 183 -39.19 1.75 0.25
CA GLU A 183 -39.08 0.55 -0.59
C GLU A 183 -37.65 0.02 -0.60
N PHE A 184 -36.67 0.92 -0.69
CA PHE A 184 -35.25 0.60 -0.66
C PHE A 184 -34.82 -0.03 0.67
N ASN A 185 -35.19 0.60 1.79
CA ASN A 185 -34.88 0.09 3.12
C ASN A 185 -35.48 -1.29 3.34
N ASN A 186 -36.76 -1.48 3.01
CA ASN A 186 -37.41 -2.78 3.08
C ASN A 186 -36.70 -3.83 2.21
N HIS A 187 -36.27 -3.45 0.99
CA HIS A 187 -35.53 -4.34 0.11
C HIS A 187 -34.17 -4.76 0.71
N LEU A 188 -33.40 -3.81 1.25
CA LEU A 188 -32.10 -4.10 1.89
C LEU A 188 -32.28 -5.03 3.09
N GLU A 189 -33.28 -4.81 3.93
CA GLU A 189 -33.48 -5.59 5.15
C GLU A 189 -34.01 -6.99 4.86
N THR A 190 -35.04 -7.11 4.02
CA THR A 190 -35.63 -8.41 3.64
C THR A 190 -34.64 -9.28 2.87
N SER A 191 -33.84 -8.66 1.98
CA SER A 191 -32.82 -9.34 1.19
C SER A 191 -31.49 -9.51 1.94
N ARG A 192 -31.35 -8.94 3.13
CA ARG A 192 -30.11 -8.90 3.95
C ARG A 192 -28.90 -8.39 3.15
N LEU A 193 -29.07 -7.23 2.52
CA LEU A 193 -28.03 -6.58 1.73
C LEU A 193 -27.39 -5.43 2.51
N CYS A 194 -26.08 -5.28 2.31
CA CYS A 194 -25.32 -4.11 2.73
C CYS A 194 -24.75 -3.43 1.48
N ILE A 195 -25.14 -2.18 1.24
CA ILE A 195 -24.55 -1.36 0.19
C ILE A 195 -23.28 -0.70 0.73
N CYS A 196 -22.22 -0.68 -0.07
CA CYS A 196 -20.95 -0.07 0.28
C CYS A 196 -20.60 1.00 -0.74
N MET A 197 -20.38 2.21 -0.25
CA MET A 197 -20.15 3.41 -1.06
C MET A 197 -18.88 4.13 -0.62
N GLU A 198 -18.29 4.85 -1.55
CA GLU A 198 -17.38 5.93 -1.21
C GLU A 198 -18.21 7.21 -0.98
N LEU A 199 -18.19 7.74 0.24
CA LEU A 199 -18.79 9.01 0.60
C LEU A 199 -17.77 10.14 0.38
N VAL A 200 -18.05 11.02 -0.57
CA VAL A 200 -17.17 12.11 -0.95
C VAL A 200 -17.79 13.44 -0.54
N THR A 201 -17.16 14.12 0.41
CA THR A 201 -17.62 15.40 0.95
C THR A 201 -16.47 16.19 1.54
N ALA A 202 -16.60 17.51 1.59
CA ALA A 202 -15.66 18.40 2.29
C ALA A 202 -15.88 18.46 3.81
N VAL A 203 -17.02 17.97 4.33
CA VAL A 203 -17.40 18.11 5.75
C VAL A 203 -16.61 17.16 6.65
N LEU A 204 -16.32 15.96 6.16
CA LEU A 204 -15.63 14.91 6.93
C LEU A 204 -14.10 14.99 6.86
N GLY A 205 -13.60 16.11 6.33
CA GLY A 205 -12.19 16.39 6.10
C GLY A 205 -11.82 16.36 4.62
N ASP A 206 -10.72 17.02 4.31
CA ASP A 206 -10.24 17.16 2.94
C ASP A 206 -9.49 15.90 2.44
N HIS A 207 -9.92 15.35 1.29
CA HIS A 207 -9.38 14.12 0.69
C HIS A 207 -8.88 14.38 -0.75
N GLY A 208 -7.59 14.66 -0.93
CA GLY A 208 -6.96 14.83 -2.25
C GLY A 208 -7.38 16.10 -3.01
N GLN A 209 -8.67 16.37 -3.16
CA GLN A 209 -9.26 17.58 -3.75
C GLN A 209 -10.60 17.83 -3.09
N ARG A 210 -10.96 19.11 -2.90
CA ARG A 210 -12.26 19.47 -2.37
C ARG A 210 -13.32 19.19 -3.42
N PRO A 211 -14.34 18.36 -3.11
CA PRO A 211 -15.33 18.02 -4.11
C PRO A 211 -16.24 19.21 -4.44
N LYS A 212 -16.69 19.27 -5.70
CA LYS A 212 -17.62 20.30 -6.19
C LYS A 212 -19.03 20.07 -5.66
N GLN A 213 -19.41 18.81 -5.48
CA GLN A 213 -20.69 18.38 -4.92
C GLN A 213 -20.44 17.31 -3.84
N ASP A 214 -21.32 17.23 -2.83
CA ASP A 214 -21.28 16.14 -1.86
C ASP A 214 -22.06 14.94 -2.43
N TYR A 215 -21.43 13.77 -2.57
CA TYR A 215 -22.04 12.62 -3.23
C TYR A 215 -21.58 11.29 -2.65
N VAL A 216 -22.32 10.23 -2.97
CA VAL A 216 -21.93 8.83 -2.75
C VAL A 216 -21.78 8.15 -4.11
N VAL A 217 -20.88 7.17 -4.19
CA VAL A 217 -20.77 6.27 -5.35
C VAL A 217 -20.70 4.84 -4.86
N VAL A 218 -21.53 3.97 -5.43
CA VAL A 218 -21.60 2.56 -5.01
C VAL A 218 -20.37 1.82 -5.53
N THR A 219 -19.68 1.12 -4.63
CA THR A 219 -18.46 0.37 -4.92
C THR A 219 -18.62 -1.13 -4.69
N ALA A 220 -19.57 -1.54 -3.84
CA ALA A 220 -19.92 -2.93 -3.61
C ALA A 220 -21.35 -3.06 -3.08
N VAL A 221 -21.94 -4.23 -3.27
CA VAL A 221 -23.14 -4.68 -2.56
C VAL A 221 -22.85 -6.06 -2.01
N ALA A 222 -23.06 -6.28 -0.72
CA ALA A 222 -22.79 -7.53 -0.03
C ALA A 222 -24.10 -8.21 0.38
N ASP A 223 -24.31 -9.45 -0.05
CA ASP A 223 -25.34 -10.36 0.50
C ASP A 223 -24.82 -10.98 1.80
N LEU A 224 -25.59 -10.79 2.88
CA LEU A 224 -25.23 -11.16 4.25
C LEU A 224 -26.07 -12.33 4.79
N LYS A 225 -26.78 -13.11 3.95
CA LYS A 225 -27.54 -14.29 4.38
C LYS A 225 -26.67 -15.40 4.96
N GLY A 226 -25.41 -15.47 4.53
CA GLY A 226 -24.43 -16.49 4.93
C GLY A 226 -23.01 -15.93 4.91
N LYS A 227 -22.06 -16.68 4.31
CA LYS A 227 -20.74 -16.13 3.99
C LYS A 227 -20.95 -14.90 3.11
N PRO A 228 -20.39 -13.72 3.47
CA PRO A 228 -20.54 -12.53 2.66
C PRO A 228 -20.22 -12.80 1.20
N HIS A 229 -21.18 -12.52 0.33
CA HIS A 229 -21.02 -12.66 -1.11
C HIS A 229 -21.21 -11.27 -1.74
N PHE A 230 -20.25 -10.85 -2.54
CA PHE A 230 -20.31 -9.53 -3.19
C PHE A 230 -20.90 -9.66 -4.58
N TYR A 231 -21.79 -8.74 -4.93
CA TYR A 231 -22.41 -8.71 -6.25
C TYR A 231 -21.34 -8.64 -7.33
N ALA A 232 -21.51 -9.49 -8.35
CA ALA A 232 -20.76 -9.35 -9.57
C ALA A 232 -21.11 -8.01 -10.24
N THR A 233 -20.21 -7.51 -11.05
CA THR A 233 -20.34 -6.22 -11.72
C THR A 233 -21.63 -6.01 -12.52
N PRO A 234 -22.12 -6.97 -13.33
CA PRO A 234 -23.43 -6.82 -13.95
C PRO A 234 -24.54 -6.64 -12.92
N ASP A 235 -24.52 -7.39 -11.81
CA ASP A 235 -25.53 -7.32 -10.76
C ASP A 235 -25.45 -5.99 -9.98
N LEU A 236 -24.23 -5.48 -9.77
CA LEU A 236 -23.98 -4.17 -9.18
C LEU A 236 -24.52 -3.03 -10.06
N ILE A 237 -24.23 -3.07 -11.37
CA ILE A 237 -24.73 -2.07 -12.32
C ILE A 237 -26.26 -2.12 -12.37
N MET A 238 -26.84 -3.32 -12.49
CA MET A 238 -28.29 -3.52 -12.48
C MET A 238 -28.91 -2.93 -11.21
N PHE A 239 -28.37 -3.28 -10.03
CA PHE A 239 -28.85 -2.80 -8.74
C PHE A 239 -28.83 -1.26 -8.68
N CYS A 240 -27.71 -0.64 -9.05
CA CYS A 240 -27.60 0.80 -9.03
C CYS A 240 -28.57 1.48 -10.00
N ARG A 241 -28.77 0.94 -11.21
CA ARG A 241 -29.68 1.51 -12.20
C ARG A 241 -31.15 1.37 -11.79
N GLN A 242 -31.54 0.24 -11.19
CA GLN A 242 -32.87 0.03 -10.62
C GLN A 242 -33.22 1.08 -9.54
N TRP A 243 -32.27 1.39 -8.67
CA TRP A 243 -32.46 2.35 -7.57
C TRP A 243 -32.03 3.79 -7.92
N ARG A 244 -31.54 4.03 -9.15
CA ARG A 244 -30.94 5.28 -9.62
C ARG A 244 -29.81 5.79 -8.71
N LEU A 245 -29.03 4.88 -8.14
CA LEU A 245 -27.87 5.19 -7.32
C LEU A 245 -26.64 5.44 -8.20
N PRO A 246 -25.70 6.31 -7.78
CA PRO A 246 -24.54 6.62 -8.60
C PRO A 246 -23.64 5.40 -8.85
N THR A 247 -23.50 5.01 -10.11
CA THR A 247 -22.59 3.95 -10.57
C THR A 247 -21.19 4.50 -10.80
N ASN A 248 -20.19 3.69 -10.45
CA ASN A 248 -18.79 3.98 -10.79
C ASN A 248 -18.54 3.79 -12.30
N HIS A 249 -17.48 4.41 -12.83
CA HIS A 249 -16.99 4.13 -14.19
C HIS A 249 -16.22 2.81 -14.14
N VAL A 250 -16.56 1.87 -15.03
CA VAL A 250 -15.99 0.52 -15.05
C VAL A 250 -15.49 0.17 -16.46
N TRP A 251 -14.33 -0.46 -16.54
CA TRP A 251 -13.74 -0.99 -17.77
C TRP A 251 -13.46 -2.49 -17.63
N LEU A 252 -13.69 -3.27 -18.68
CA LEU A 252 -13.39 -4.70 -18.72
C LEU A 252 -12.33 -5.01 -19.79
N PHE A 253 -11.34 -5.82 -19.38
CA PHE A 253 -10.22 -6.26 -20.19
C PHE A 253 -10.19 -7.80 -20.23
N SER A 254 -10.56 -8.36 -21.38
CA SER A 254 -10.87 -9.79 -21.54
C SER A 254 -9.76 -10.61 -22.20
N SER A 255 -8.74 -9.95 -22.74
CA SER A 255 -7.61 -10.59 -23.42
C SER A 255 -6.28 -10.28 -22.73
N ARG A 256 -5.28 -11.15 -22.93
CA ARG A 256 -3.91 -10.89 -22.47
C ARG A 256 -3.41 -9.52 -22.96
N LYS A 257 -3.68 -9.21 -24.22
CA LYS A 257 -3.29 -7.95 -24.88
C LYS A 257 -3.90 -6.76 -24.17
N SER A 258 -5.22 -6.73 -24.00
CA SER A 258 -5.91 -5.59 -23.39
C SER A 258 -5.58 -5.41 -21.91
N ALA A 259 -5.44 -6.51 -21.15
CA ALA A 259 -4.97 -6.47 -19.76
C ALA A 259 -3.53 -5.94 -19.63
N ALA A 260 -2.61 -6.37 -20.49
CA ALA A 260 -1.24 -5.85 -20.52
C ALA A 260 -1.18 -4.37 -20.96
N SER A 261 -2.02 -3.98 -21.92
CA SER A 261 -2.18 -2.59 -22.35
C SER A 261 -2.70 -1.71 -21.22
N PHE A 262 -3.67 -2.18 -20.42
CA PHE A 262 -4.14 -1.45 -19.23
C PHE A 262 -3.00 -1.10 -18.27
N PHE A 263 -2.21 -2.09 -17.88
CA PHE A 263 -1.11 -1.89 -16.95
C PHE A 263 -0.02 -0.96 -17.52
N THR A 264 0.26 -1.08 -18.82
CA THR A 264 1.16 -0.18 -19.54
C THR A 264 0.63 1.26 -19.60
N ALA A 265 -0.67 1.44 -19.85
CA ALA A 265 -1.32 2.74 -19.87
C ALA A 265 -1.29 3.39 -18.48
N TYR A 266 -1.52 2.62 -17.42
CA TYR A 266 -1.36 3.12 -16.06
C TYR A 266 0.09 3.55 -15.78
N ASP A 267 1.10 2.75 -16.18
CA ASP A 267 2.51 3.11 -15.97
C ASP A 267 2.88 4.41 -16.70
N ALA A 268 2.35 4.62 -17.91
CA ALA A 268 2.54 5.86 -18.67
C ALA A 268 1.81 7.09 -18.06
N LEU A 269 0.75 6.86 -17.28
CA LEU A 269 -0.07 7.89 -16.64
C LEU A 269 0.23 8.07 -15.15
N CYS A 270 1.01 7.19 -14.51
CA CYS A 270 1.09 7.11 -13.05
C CYS A 270 1.60 8.41 -12.39
N GLU A 271 2.36 9.23 -13.12
CA GLU A 271 2.91 10.52 -12.68
C GLU A 271 2.08 11.77 -13.05
N GLU A 272 1.09 11.65 -13.92
CA GLU A 272 0.36 12.81 -14.46
C GLU A 272 -1.15 12.58 -14.69
N GLY A 273 -1.64 11.38 -14.44
CA GLY A 273 -3.03 10.99 -14.69
C GLY A 273 -4.02 11.90 -13.95
N THR A 274 -4.99 12.41 -14.70
CA THR A 274 -6.17 13.13 -14.19
C THR A 274 -7.42 12.31 -14.50
N ALA A 275 -8.55 12.68 -13.89
CA ALA A 275 -9.82 11.98 -14.13
C ALA A 275 -10.16 11.90 -15.62
N THR A 276 -10.02 13.02 -16.35
CA THR A 276 -10.34 13.08 -17.78
C THR A 276 -9.35 12.27 -18.63
N SER A 277 -8.04 12.47 -18.43
CA SER A 277 -7.03 11.78 -19.26
C SER A 277 -7.00 10.28 -19.05
N VAL A 278 -7.18 9.83 -17.81
CA VAL A 278 -7.25 8.40 -17.48
C VAL A 278 -8.49 7.77 -18.09
N SER A 279 -9.67 8.39 -17.93
CA SER A 279 -10.91 7.81 -18.46
C SER A 279 -10.87 7.69 -19.98
N HIS A 280 -10.42 8.74 -20.69
CA HIS A 280 -10.29 8.71 -22.15
C HIS A 280 -9.38 7.57 -22.64
N VAL A 281 -8.20 7.42 -22.02
CA VAL A 281 -7.26 6.37 -22.44
C VAL A 281 -7.85 4.99 -22.18
N LEU A 282 -8.49 4.77 -21.03
CA LEU A 282 -9.10 3.47 -20.69
C LEU A 282 -10.30 3.15 -21.59
N ASP A 283 -11.11 4.14 -21.97
CA ASP A 283 -12.19 3.99 -22.94
C ASP A 283 -11.67 3.49 -24.29
N GLU A 284 -10.51 3.97 -24.74
CA GLU A 284 -9.89 3.57 -26.01
C GLU A 284 -9.33 2.14 -26.00
N ILE A 285 -8.77 1.69 -24.88
CA ILE A 285 -8.07 0.39 -24.81
C ILE A 285 -8.92 -0.78 -24.27
N SER A 286 -10.07 -0.49 -23.68
CA SER A 286 -10.97 -1.49 -23.09
C SER A 286 -11.90 -2.12 -24.13
N GLU A 287 -12.30 -3.38 -23.91
CA GLU A 287 -13.33 -4.03 -24.73
C GLU A 287 -14.75 -3.54 -24.36
N ILE A 288 -14.98 -3.25 -23.08
CA ILE A 288 -16.23 -2.66 -22.58
C ILE A 288 -15.89 -1.50 -21.66
N SER A 289 -16.49 -0.34 -21.95
CA SER A 289 -16.54 0.82 -21.05
C SER A 289 -17.98 1.06 -20.59
N VAL A 290 -18.17 1.13 -19.27
CA VAL A 290 -19.43 1.49 -18.63
C VAL A 290 -19.25 2.85 -17.98
N PRO A 291 -19.82 3.93 -18.54
CA PRO A 291 -19.67 5.26 -17.96
C PRO A 291 -20.32 5.33 -16.58
N ALA A 292 -19.71 6.14 -15.71
CA ALA A 292 -20.34 6.51 -14.44
C ALA A 292 -21.65 7.28 -14.69
N SER A 293 -22.62 7.14 -13.80
CA SER A 293 -23.84 7.95 -13.86
C SER A 293 -23.59 9.44 -13.58
N LYS A 294 -22.49 9.76 -12.89
CA LYS A 294 -21.98 11.11 -12.66
C LYS A 294 -20.47 11.12 -12.92
N SER A 295 -19.98 12.03 -13.76
CA SER A 295 -18.56 12.08 -14.07
C SER A 295 -17.75 12.55 -12.86
N HIS A 296 -16.62 11.88 -12.58
CA HIS A 296 -15.70 12.30 -11.51
C HIS A 296 -15.26 13.76 -11.68
N ALA A 297 -15.02 14.21 -12.92
CA ALA A 297 -14.63 15.59 -13.22
C ALA A 297 -15.71 16.61 -12.85
N GLU A 298 -16.99 16.23 -12.97
CA GLU A 298 -18.15 17.07 -12.64
C GLU A 298 -18.39 17.18 -11.13
N VAL A 299 -18.35 16.05 -10.41
CA VAL A 299 -18.71 16.02 -8.98
C VAL A 299 -17.53 16.27 -8.05
N GLN A 300 -16.31 15.83 -8.41
CA GLN A 300 -15.12 15.95 -7.57
C GLN A 300 -14.05 16.86 -8.18
N GLY A 301 -13.84 16.79 -9.50
CA GLY A 301 -12.79 17.50 -10.22
C GLY A 301 -11.76 16.56 -10.86
N GLU A 302 -10.65 17.13 -11.35
CA GLU A 302 -9.64 16.36 -12.09
C GLU A 302 -8.71 15.49 -11.24
N ILE A 303 -8.60 15.75 -9.93
CA ILE A 303 -7.65 15.04 -9.08
C ILE A 303 -8.24 13.68 -8.70
N LEU A 304 -7.91 12.70 -9.52
CA LEU A 304 -8.26 11.30 -9.32
C LEU A 304 -7.29 10.65 -8.33
N GLU A 305 -7.80 9.98 -7.29
CA GLU A 305 -6.93 9.24 -6.37
C GLU A 305 -6.21 8.10 -7.11
N GLY A 306 -6.94 7.37 -7.95
CA GLY A 306 -6.41 6.18 -8.59
C GLY A 306 -7.45 5.29 -9.26
N LEU A 307 -7.10 4.00 -9.36
CA LEU A 307 -7.93 2.94 -9.92
C LEU A 307 -7.96 1.74 -8.97
N VAL A 308 -9.03 0.96 -9.04
CA VAL A 308 -9.13 -0.37 -8.41
C VAL A 308 -9.26 -1.40 -9.51
N ALA A 309 -8.35 -2.37 -9.56
CA ALA A 309 -8.34 -3.45 -10.55
C ALA A 309 -8.59 -4.78 -9.85
N ARG A 310 -9.47 -5.63 -10.38
CA ARG A 310 -9.78 -6.97 -9.84
C ARG A 310 -10.08 -7.99 -10.93
N ILE A 311 -9.94 -9.27 -10.62
CA ILE A 311 -10.42 -10.34 -11.51
C ILE A 311 -11.90 -10.64 -11.23
N VAL A 312 -12.69 -10.72 -12.31
CA VAL A 312 -14.10 -11.12 -12.28
C VAL A 312 -14.33 -12.33 -13.19
N SER A 313 -15.53 -12.92 -13.11
CA SER A 313 -15.92 -14.09 -13.90
C SER A 313 -15.75 -13.85 -15.41
N PRO A 314 -15.35 -14.87 -16.21
CA PRO A 314 -15.30 -14.80 -17.67
C PRO A 314 -16.62 -14.34 -18.31
N GLN A 315 -17.76 -14.68 -17.70
CA GLN A 315 -19.09 -14.34 -18.21
C GLN A 315 -19.47 -12.87 -17.97
N SER A 316 -18.64 -12.09 -17.28
CA SER A 316 -18.96 -10.71 -16.92
C SER A 316 -19.12 -9.81 -18.14
N THR A 317 -18.31 -10.01 -19.19
CA THR A 317 -18.36 -9.24 -20.44
C THR A 317 -19.75 -9.33 -21.09
N GLU A 318 -20.25 -10.54 -21.32
CA GLU A 318 -21.57 -10.78 -21.93
C GLU A 318 -22.72 -10.34 -21.03
N ARG A 319 -22.62 -10.61 -19.71
CA ARG A 319 -23.67 -10.23 -18.76
C ARG A 319 -23.79 -8.72 -18.59
N VAL A 320 -22.65 -8.00 -18.58
CA VAL A 320 -22.68 -6.54 -18.51
C VAL A 320 -23.39 -5.98 -19.74
N GLN A 321 -23.05 -6.40 -20.96
CA GLN A 321 -23.75 -5.94 -22.16
C GLN A 321 -25.27 -6.11 -22.08
N LYS A 322 -25.75 -7.29 -21.66
CA LYS A 322 -27.19 -7.55 -21.46
C LYS A 322 -27.81 -6.61 -20.43
N VAL A 323 -27.15 -6.42 -19.29
CA VAL A 323 -27.63 -5.48 -18.25
C VAL A 323 -27.66 -4.05 -18.77
N LEU A 324 -26.70 -3.65 -19.60
CA LEU A 324 -26.69 -2.31 -20.18
C LEU A 324 -27.87 -2.05 -21.12
N GLU A 325 -28.30 -3.09 -21.85
CA GLU A 325 -29.48 -3.06 -22.74
C GLU A 325 -30.80 -3.08 -21.96
N GLU A 326 -30.92 -3.97 -20.96
CA GLU A 326 -32.14 -4.14 -20.16
C GLU A 326 -32.39 -2.99 -19.18
N PHE A 327 -31.32 -2.41 -18.64
CA PHE A 327 -31.38 -1.34 -17.66
C PHE A 327 -30.54 -0.17 -18.18
N PRO A 328 -30.98 0.66 -19.14
CA PRO A 328 -30.22 1.82 -19.59
C PRO A 328 -30.04 2.88 -18.48
N LEU A 329 -29.07 3.77 -18.63
CA LEU A 329 -28.96 4.96 -17.76
C LEU A 329 -30.22 5.82 -17.96
N ALA A 330 -30.88 6.19 -16.87
CA ALA A 330 -32.05 7.06 -16.94
C ALA A 330 -31.63 8.46 -17.41
N ASP A 331 -32.44 9.08 -18.28
CA ASP A 331 -32.27 10.47 -18.66
C ASP A 331 -32.40 11.34 -17.39
N CYS A 332 -31.38 12.17 -17.14
CA CYS A 332 -31.43 13.12 -16.05
C CYS A 332 -32.46 14.19 -16.42
N GLU A 333 -33.67 14.13 -15.85
CA GLU A 333 -34.60 15.26 -15.94
C GLU A 333 -33.89 16.49 -15.39
N ASP A 334 -33.99 17.62 -16.11
CA ASP A 334 -33.38 18.91 -15.76
C ASP A 334 -33.53 19.19 -14.26
N SER A 335 -32.47 18.92 -13.51
CA SER A 335 -32.41 19.00 -12.03
C SER A 335 -32.40 20.46 -11.54
N SER A 336 -32.75 21.39 -12.42
CA SER A 336 -32.80 22.82 -12.19
C SER A 336 -34.07 23.31 -11.46
N LYS A 337 -34.98 22.40 -11.04
CA LYS A 337 -36.30 22.81 -10.48
C LYS A 337 -36.80 22.13 -9.20
N LEU A 338 -35.97 21.44 -8.41
CA LEU A 338 -36.43 20.89 -7.11
C LEU A 338 -35.77 21.57 -5.91
N LEU A 339 -36.63 21.96 -4.97
CA LEU A 339 -36.42 22.87 -3.83
C LEU A 339 -35.10 22.68 -3.08
N LEU A 340 -34.39 23.81 -2.90
CA LEU A 340 -33.24 24.00 -2.01
C LEU A 340 -33.55 23.51 -0.59
N GLN A 341 -33.30 22.23 -0.30
CA GLN A 341 -32.93 21.84 1.06
C GLN A 341 -31.63 22.59 1.41
N LYS A 342 -31.48 22.98 2.69
CA LYS A 342 -30.22 23.54 3.17
C LYS A 342 -29.11 22.52 2.87
N GLY A 343 -28.10 22.92 2.10
CA GLY A 343 -27.01 22.02 1.74
C GLY A 343 -26.24 21.51 2.97
N LEU A 344 -25.68 20.31 2.85
CA LEU A 344 -24.89 19.63 3.90
C LEU A 344 -23.92 20.58 4.62
N ARG A 345 -23.13 21.33 3.84
CA ARG A 345 -22.14 22.29 4.36
C ARG A 345 -22.78 23.40 5.19
N THR A 346 -23.95 23.89 4.80
CA THR A 346 -24.69 24.93 5.50
C THR A 346 -25.21 24.42 6.84
N ILE A 347 -25.75 23.20 6.88
CA ILE A 347 -26.23 22.57 8.12
C ILE A 347 -25.07 22.38 9.09
N CYS A 348 -23.97 21.78 8.65
CA CYS A 348 -22.80 21.57 9.50
C CYS A 348 -22.20 22.90 9.99
N ALA A 349 -22.11 23.92 9.12
CA ALA A 349 -21.62 25.24 9.48
C ALA A 349 -22.48 25.95 10.55
N GLN A 350 -23.81 25.75 10.54
CA GLN A 350 -24.72 26.34 11.53
C GLN A 350 -24.56 25.71 12.92
N HIS A 351 -24.06 24.48 13.02
CA HIS A 351 -23.94 23.72 14.27
C HIS A 351 -22.48 23.38 14.64
N MET A 352 -21.50 24.19 14.20
CA MET A 352 -20.06 23.93 14.39
C MET A 352 -19.62 23.76 15.85
N ILE A 353 -20.42 24.21 16.81
CA ILE A 353 -20.09 24.19 18.25
C ILE A 353 -20.28 22.79 18.87
N SER A 354 -21.16 21.95 18.31
CA SER A 354 -21.50 20.65 18.88
C SER A 354 -21.71 19.59 17.80
N GLU A 355 -20.87 18.56 17.80
CA GLU A 355 -21.02 17.41 16.88
C GLU A 355 -22.36 16.69 17.10
N LYS A 356 -22.83 16.57 18.35
CA LYS A 356 -24.14 15.99 18.66
C LYS A 356 -25.29 16.79 18.04
N GLU A 357 -25.20 18.13 18.03
CA GLU A 357 -26.20 18.98 17.38
C GLU A 357 -26.14 18.90 15.85
N GLN A 358 -24.94 18.79 15.27
CA GLN A 358 -24.78 18.57 13.83
C GLN A 358 -25.46 17.27 13.41
N ILE A 359 -25.15 16.17 14.11
CA ILE A 359 -25.76 14.86 13.86
C ILE A 359 -27.29 14.97 13.92
N LYS A 360 -27.82 15.58 14.99
CA LYS A 360 -29.26 15.76 15.16
C LYS A 360 -29.88 16.58 14.02
N ALA A 361 -29.27 17.71 13.64
CA ALA A 361 -29.77 18.57 12.58
C ALA A 361 -29.76 17.86 11.21
N LEU A 362 -28.71 17.09 10.91
CA LEU A 362 -28.61 16.30 9.68
C LEU A 362 -29.71 15.23 9.63
N LEU A 363 -29.88 14.45 10.69
CA LEU A 363 -30.91 13.39 10.74
C LEU A 363 -32.33 13.98 10.72
N GLN A 364 -32.56 15.16 11.31
CA GLN A 364 -33.85 15.84 11.23
C GLN A 364 -34.16 16.35 9.82
N SER A 365 -33.15 16.77 9.07
CA SER A 365 -33.35 17.39 7.75
C SER A 365 -33.75 16.42 6.63
N ILE A 366 -33.51 15.11 6.81
CA ILE A 366 -33.87 14.07 5.83
C ILE A 366 -35.28 13.50 5.99
N GLY A 367 -35.95 13.76 7.11
CA GLY A 367 -37.21 13.09 7.48
C GLY A 367 -37.01 11.70 8.09
N GLN A 368 -38.11 10.97 8.32
CA GLN A 368 -38.08 9.63 8.96
C GLN A 368 -38.02 8.48 7.96
N ASP A 369 -38.19 8.73 6.65
CA ASP A 369 -38.41 7.66 5.67
C ASP A 369 -37.12 6.91 5.31
N MET A 370 -35.98 7.61 5.28
CA MET A 370 -34.68 6.99 5.04
C MET A 370 -34.07 6.39 6.32
N CYS A 371 -34.26 7.02 7.48
CA CYS A 371 -33.66 6.57 8.73
C CYS A 371 -34.54 7.05 9.90
N SER A 372 -35.43 6.18 10.36
CA SER A 372 -36.30 6.43 11.51
C SER A 372 -35.62 6.04 12.83
N ASP A 373 -34.74 5.02 12.84
CA ASP A 373 -34.05 4.57 14.05
C ASP A 373 -32.75 5.35 14.31
N TRP A 374 -32.80 6.30 15.24
CA TRP A 374 -31.62 7.08 15.65
C TRP A 374 -30.86 6.50 16.84
N SER A 375 -31.24 5.31 17.32
CA SER A 375 -30.67 4.73 18.54
C SER A 375 -29.16 4.50 18.45
N ASP A 376 -28.60 4.34 17.24
CA ASP A 376 -27.15 4.25 17.04
C ASP A 376 -26.41 5.55 17.41
N TRP A 377 -27.04 6.72 17.29
CA TRP A 377 -26.44 8.02 17.59
C TRP A 377 -26.79 8.54 18.99
N THR A 378 -27.81 7.97 19.63
CA THR A 378 -28.29 8.40 20.97
C THR A 378 -27.88 7.47 22.10
N SER A 379 -27.47 6.22 21.81
CA SER A 379 -27.09 5.25 22.84
C SER A 379 -25.74 5.58 23.50
N GLU A 380 -25.74 5.69 24.84
CA GLU A 380 -24.52 5.85 25.64
C GLU A 380 -24.18 4.54 26.38
N GLY A 381 -22.96 4.03 26.21
CA GLY A 381 -22.44 2.90 26.99
C GLY A 381 -21.80 1.79 26.16
N SER A 382 -20.57 1.41 26.51
CA SER A 382 -19.89 0.23 25.96
C SER A 382 -19.85 -0.89 26.99
N ASN A 383 -20.27 -2.10 26.65
CA ASN A 383 -20.23 -3.24 27.58
C ASN A 383 -18.97 -4.09 27.36
N SER A 384 -18.00 -3.98 28.28
CA SER A 384 -16.73 -4.73 28.23
C SER A 384 -16.87 -6.21 28.60
N THR A 385 -18.01 -6.63 29.17
CA THR A 385 -18.23 -8.01 29.68
C THR A 385 -18.96 -8.94 28.71
N PHE A 386 -19.41 -8.42 27.57
CA PHE A 386 -20.22 -9.15 26.59
C PHE A 386 -19.45 -10.29 25.87
N LEU A 387 -18.26 -10.00 25.35
CA LEU A 387 -17.56 -10.92 24.45
C LEU A 387 -17.28 -12.31 25.06
N PRO A 388 -16.80 -12.43 26.31
CA PRO A 388 -16.67 -13.73 26.95
C PRO A 388 -18.00 -14.50 27.09
N LYS A 389 -19.13 -13.81 27.28
CA LYS A 389 -20.46 -14.44 27.35
C LYS A 389 -20.86 -14.97 25.97
N PHE A 390 -20.67 -14.17 24.91
CA PHE A 390 -20.94 -14.59 23.53
C PHE A 390 -20.12 -15.82 23.11
N LEU A 391 -18.82 -15.85 23.40
CA LEU A 391 -17.95 -16.96 22.99
C LEU A 391 -18.21 -18.27 23.75
N LYS A 392 -18.84 -18.21 24.92
CA LYS A 392 -19.23 -19.38 25.72
C LYS A 392 -20.66 -19.85 25.46
N ALA A 393 -21.51 -19.00 24.86
CA ALA A 393 -22.89 -19.35 24.55
C ALA A 393 -22.97 -20.38 23.41
N THR A 394 -24.01 -21.21 23.44
CA THR A 394 -24.26 -22.22 22.41
C THR A 394 -24.78 -21.52 21.14
N PRO A 395 -24.12 -21.65 19.98
CA PRO A 395 -24.57 -21.00 18.75
C PRO A 395 -25.86 -21.66 18.23
N LEU A 396 -26.84 -20.85 17.83
CA LEU A 396 -28.11 -21.34 17.29
C LEU A 396 -28.08 -21.61 15.79
N ASP A 397 -27.11 -21.04 15.07
CA ASP A 397 -26.98 -21.20 13.63
C ASP A 397 -25.51 -21.31 13.18
N HIS A 398 -25.34 -21.68 11.91
CA HIS A 398 -24.03 -21.85 11.29
C HIS A 398 -23.18 -20.57 11.31
N VAL A 399 -23.82 -19.43 11.02
CA VAL A 399 -23.17 -18.11 10.99
C VAL A 399 -22.59 -17.76 12.36
N THR A 400 -23.37 -17.91 13.42
CA THR A 400 -22.95 -17.65 14.80
C THR A 400 -21.78 -18.53 15.19
N ARG A 401 -21.83 -19.82 14.84
CA ARG A 401 -20.73 -20.75 15.08
C ARG A 401 -19.45 -20.30 14.38
N LYS A 402 -19.52 -19.94 13.09
CA LYS A 402 -18.36 -19.46 12.31
C LYS A 402 -17.80 -18.14 12.83
N LEU A 403 -18.64 -17.22 13.29
CA LEU A 403 -18.20 -16.00 13.96
C LEU A 403 -17.44 -16.30 15.25
N GLN A 404 -17.98 -17.18 16.09
CA GLN A 404 -17.31 -17.59 17.32
C GLN A 404 -15.96 -18.27 17.02
N GLU A 405 -15.86 -19.13 16.00
CA GLU A 405 -14.60 -19.75 15.54
C GLU A 405 -13.57 -18.68 15.12
N MET A 406 -13.96 -17.73 14.28
CA MET A 406 -13.10 -16.62 13.85
C MET A 406 -12.61 -15.79 15.05
N LEU A 407 -13.52 -15.41 15.95
CA LEU A 407 -13.18 -14.59 17.12
C LEU A 407 -12.27 -15.33 18.12
N ARG A 408 -12.50 -16.63 18.36
CA ARG A 408 -11.60 -17.48 19.17
C ARG A 408 -10.21 -17.51 18.55
N PHE A 409 -10.10 -17.73 17.24
CA PHE A 409 -8.80 -17.72 16.55
C PHE A 409 -8.06 -16.38 16.72
N LEU A 410 -8.75 -15.25 16.56
CA LEU A 410 -8.17 -13.91 16.75
C LEU A 410 -7.69 -13.69 18.20
N GLN A 411 -8.45 -14.19 19.19
CA GLN A 411 -8.08 -14.10 20.62
C GLN A 411 -6.90 -15.01 20.97
N ASP A 412 -6.93 -16.28 20.55
CA ASP A 412 -5.91 -17.29 20.85
C ASP A 412 -4.54 -16.89 20.28
N ARG A 413 -4.54 -16.31 19.07
CA ARG A 413 -3.34 -15.77 18.42
C ARG A 413 -2.94 -14.38 18.93
N LYS A 414 -3.66 -13.81 19.89
CA LYS A 414 -3.43 -12.47 20.48
C LYS A 414 -3.27 -11.39 19.42
N MET A 415 -4.13 -11.41 18.41
CA MET A 415 -4.11 -10.42 17.32
C MET A 415 -4.61 -9.06 17.84
N ARG A 416 -4.14 -7.95 17.26
CA ARG A 416 -4.51 -6.60 17.69
C ARG A 416 -5.90 -6.23 17.14
N VAL A 417 -6.94 -6.71 17.80
CA VAL A 417 -8.35 -6.48 17.45
C VAL A 417 -9.11 -6.01 18.70
N ARG A 418 -10.02 -5.05 18.52
CA ARG A 418 -10.98 -4.60 19.53
C ARG A 418 -12.38 -5.01 19.14
N TYR A 419 -13.24 -5.17 20.14
CA TYR A 419 -14.62 -5.59 19.96
C TYR A 419 -15.58 -4.62 20.67
N PRO A 420 -15.69 -3.35 20.21
CA PRO A 420 -16.69 -2.43 20.75
C PRO A 420 -18.08 -3.05 20.65
N CYS A 421 -18.87 -2.94 21.72
CA CYS A 421 -20.19 -3.54 21.82
C CYS A 421 -21.13 -2.65 22.63
N HIS A 422 -22.32 -2.38 22.08
CA HIS A 422 -23.35 -1.53 22.65
C HIS A 422 -24.63 -2.35 22.86
N VAL A 423 -25.35 -2.10 23.95
CA VAL A 423 -26.65 -2.73 24.20
C VAL A 423 -27.71 -1.92 23.48
N LYS A 424 -28.52 -2.57 22.65
CA LYS A 424 -29.57 -1.92 21.86
C LYS A 424 -30.94 -2.05 22.51
N GLY A 425 -31.17 -3.12 23.27
CA GLY A 425 -32.39 -3.30 24.05
C GLY A 425 -32.46 -4.66 24.73
N TYR A 426 -33.46 -4.80 25.60
CA TYR A 426 -33.82 -6.07 26.23
C TYR A 426 -35.29 -6.39 26.01
N ASP A 427 -35.56 -7.61 25.54
CA ASP A 427 -36.89 -8.18 25.48
C ASP A 427 -37.08 -9.10 26.69
N ALA A 428 -37.91 -8.64 27.63
CA ALA A 428 -38.23 -9.34 28.86
C ALA A 428 -39.07 -10.61 28.62
N LYS A 429 -39.86 -10.65 27.54
CA LYS A 429 -40.71 -11.80 27.17
C LYS A 429 -39.86 -12.95 26.64
N GLU A 430 -38.94 -12.66 25.73
CA GLU A 430 -38.01 -13.66 25.17
C GLU A 430 -36.75 -13.88 26.01
N GLN A 431 -36.56 -13.11 27.09
CA GLN A 431 -35.32 -13.08 27.88
C GLN A 431 -34.09 -12.89 26.98
N LYS A 432 -34.23 -11.96 26.03
CA LYS A 432 -33.33 -11.77 24.90
C LYS A 432 -32.71 -10.39 24.96
N THR A 433 -31.39 -10.34 25.08
CA THR A 433 -30.66 -9.07 25.04
C THR A 433 -30.04 -8.88 23.66
N HIS A 434 -30.31 -7.72 23.04
CA HIS A 434 -29.77 -7.33 21.74
C HIS A 434 -28.55 -6.44 21.93
N TYR A 435 -27.46 -6.82 21.27
CA TYR A 435 -26.19 -6.12 21.23
C TYR A 435 -25.81 -5.77 19.80
N ARG A 436 -25.12 -4.65 19.59
CA ARG A 436 -24.47 -4.30 18.32
C ARG A 436 -22.96 -4.24 18.52
N MET A 437 -22.24 -5.11 17.81
CA MET A 437 -20.81 -5.34 17.94
C MET A 437 -20.04 -4.98 16.66
N THR A 438 -18.86 -4.40 16.84
CA THR A 438 -17.88 -4.13 15.78
C THR A 438 -16.65 -4.98 15.95
N ILE A 439 -16.12 -5.59 14.87
CA ILE A 439 -14.76 -6.17 14.87
C ILE A 439 -13.79 -5.11 14.34
N HIS A 440 -13.12 -4.43 15.26
CA HIS A 440 -12.18 -3.36 14.92
C HIS A 440 -10.75 -3.89 14.89
N VAL A 441 -10.26 -4.20 13.69
CA VAL A 441 -8.85 -4.58 13.46
C VAL A 441 -7.96 -3.33 13.55
N LEU A 442 -7.04 -3.32 14.52
CA LEU A 442 -6.19 -2.14 14.81
C LEU A 442 -4.90 -2.09 14.00
N ASP A 443 -4.45 -3.24 13.48
CA ASP A 443 -3.24 -3.35 12.69
C ASP A 443 -3.55 -4.10 11.39
N ASP A 444 -3.25 -3.44 10.30
CA ASP A 444 -3.41 -3.92 8.94
C ASP A 444 -2.58 -5.19 8.64
N SER A 445 -1.61 -5.55 9.49
CA SER A 445 -0.87 -6.85 9.45
C SER A 445 -1.72 -8.05 9.87
N VAL A 446 -2.81 -7.82 10.61
CA VAL A 446 -3.72 -8.88 11.09
C VAL A 446 -4.43 -9.57 9.93
N PHE A 447 -4.90 -8.80 8.94
CA PHE A 447 -5.55 -9.35 7.74
C PHE A 447 -4.63 -10.34 7.00
N ARG A 448 -3.37 -9.96 6.77
CA ARG A 448 -2.38 -10.83 6.12
C ARG A 448 -2.15 -12.13 6.91
N LYS A 449 -1.96 -12.03 8.23
CA LYS A 449 -1.78 -13.19 9.12
C LYS A 449 -3.01 -14.10 9.12
N TYR A 450 -4.21 -13.53 9.11
CA TYR A 450 -5.45 -14.29 9.08
C TYR A 450 -5.63 -15.01 7.74
N GLN A 451 -5.37 -14.33 6.63
CA GLN A 451 -5.43 -14.91 5.29
C GLN A 451 -4.43 -16.07 5.11
N THR A 452 -3.22 -15.95 5.64
CA THR A 452 -2.27 -17.07 5.71
C THR A 452 -2.82 -18.26 6.50
N ALA A 453 -3.53 -18.02 7.60
CA ALA A 453 -4.14 -19.08 8.39
C ALA A 453 -5.31 -19.76 7.64
N MET A 454 -6.12 -19.00 6.90
CA MET A 454 -7.18 -19.53 6.05
C MET A 454 -6.65 -20.46 4.96
N ARG A 455 -5.51 -20.14 4.33
CA ARG A 455 -4.87 -21.03 3.35
C ARG A 455 -4.51 -22.40 3.93
N ARG A 456 -4.27 -22.48 5.25
CA ARG A 456 -3.96 -23.73 5.95
C ARG A 456 -5.20 -24.39 6.55
N ASN A 457 -6.26 -23.62 6.78
CA ASN A 457 -7.54 -24.10 7.27
C ASN A 457 -8.67 -23.42 6.46
N PRO A 458 -9.02 -24.00 5.29
CA PRO A 458 -10.02 -23.44 4.40
C PRO A 458 -11.43 -23.30 5.03
N GLU A 459 -11.70 -24.01 6.13
CA GLU A 459 -12.97 -23.91 6.84
C GLU A 459 -13.14 -22.62 7.66
N LEU A 460 -12.06 -21.84 7.85
CA LEU A 460 -12.12 -20.56 8.54
C LEU A 460 -12.89 -19.52 7.73
N TRP A 461 -13.70 -18.73 8.43
CA TRP A 461 -14.49 -17.69 7.78
C TRP A 461 -13.65 -16.45 7.45
N PRO A 462 -13.80 -15.81 6.27
CA PRO A 462 -12.93 -14.69 5.90
C PRO A 462 -13.03 -13.48 6.83
N LEU A 463 -11.88 -12.89 7.14
CA LEU A 463 -11.79 -11.64 7.89
C LEU A 463 -11.85 -10.43 6.93
N TYR A 464 -13.06 -9.95 6.68
CA TYR A 464 -13.34 -8.79 5.86
C TYR A 464 -13.13 -7.46 6.59
N ARG A 465 -13.05 -6.33 5.85
CA ARG A 465 -13.00 -4.99 6.48
C ARG A 465 -14.41 -4.55 6.91
N GLY A 466 -14.48 -3.76 7.98
CA GLY A 466 -15.74 -3.16 8.43
C GLY A 466 -16.78 -4.19 8.87
N PHE A 467 -16.43 -5.09 9.79
CA PHE A 467 -17.34 -6.12 10.28
C PHE A 467 -18.26 -5.58 11.39
N PHE A 468 -19.56 -5.50 11.12
CA PHE A 468 -20.59 -5.07 12.08
C PHE A 468 -21.68 -6.11 12.20
N MET A 469 -22.04 -6.49 13.42
CA MET A 469 -23.01 -7.55 13.67
C MET A 469 -23.96 -7.19 14.81
N ASP A 470 -25.20 -7.64 14.67
CA ASP A 470 -26.14 -7.71 15.77
C ASP A 470 -26.02 -9.08 16.43
N VAL A 471 -25.99 -9.11 17.77
CA VAL A 471 -25.89 -10.33 18.56
C VAL A 471 -27.01 -10.37 19.58
N TYR A 472 -27.69 -11.50 19.64
CA TYR A 472 -28.77 -11.79 20.57
C TYR A 472 -28.31 -12.88 21.54
N LEU A 473 -28.36 -12.59 22.85
CA LEU A 473 -28.13 -13.57 23.91
C LEU A 473 -29.46 -13.91 24.58
N MET A 474 -29.74 -15.21 24.72
CA MET A 474 -31.02 -15.74 25.22
C MET A 474 -30.83 -16.76 26.35
N HIS A 475 -31.71 -16.73 27.35
CA HIS A 475 -31.74 -17.69 28.45
C HIS A 475 -32.65 -18.89 28.17
N GLY A 476 -32.13 -20.11 28.33
CA GLY A 476 -32.82 -21.35 27.98
C GLY A 476 -33.90 -21.86 28.95
N SER A 477 -34.64 -21.00 29.68
CA SER A 477 -35.66 -21.47 30.62
C SER A 477 -37.02 -21.81 29.98
N GLN A 478 -37.31 -21.38 28.75
CA GLN A 478 -38.62 -21.64 28.09
C GLN A 478 -38.58 -22.36 26.72
N ASN A 479 -37.39 -22.68 26.20
CA ASN A 479 -37.26 -23.12 24.80
C ASN A 479 -36.73 -24.56 24.62
N LYS A 480 -37.30 -25.52 25.34
CA LYS A 480 -37.01 -26.97 25.11
C LYS A 480 -37.33 -27.39 23.66
N ASN A 481 -38.34 -26.78 23.02
CA ASN A 481 -38.75 -27.10 21.66
C ASN A 481 -37.75 -26.61 20.58
N LEU A 482 -37.02 -25.51 20.83
CA LEU A 482 -35.99 -25.01 19.89
C LEU A 482 -34.75 -25.90 19.88
N VAL A 483 -34.35 -26.45 21.03
CA VAL A 483 -33.20 -27.37 21.13
C VAL A 483 -33.47 -28.67 20.36
N THR A 484 -34.70 -29.19 20.41
CA THR A 484 -35.10 -30.39 19.65
C THR A 484 -35.23 -30.11 18.15
N ALA A 485 -35.81 -28.97 17.76
CA ALA A 485 -35.93 -28.58 16.34
C ALA A 485 -34.59 -28.23 15.66
N LEU A 486 -33.61 -27.72 16.43
CA LEU A 486 -32.26 -27.43 15.92
C LEU A 486 -31.46 -28.72 15.74
N SER A 487 -31.54 -29.68 16.65
CA SER A 487 -30.90 -31.00 16.51
C SER A 487 -31.35 -31.73 15.22
N ASP A 488 -32.63 -31.61 14.86
CA ASP A 488 -33.17 -32.22 13.63
C ASP A 488 -32.80 -31.45 12.35
N LYS A 489 -32.64 -30.11 12.41
CA LYS A 489 -32.14 -29.30 11.28
C LYS A 489 -30.63 -29.46 11.04
N PHE A 490 -29.83 -29.58 12.10
CA PHE A 490 -28.39 -29.85 12.00
C PHE A 490 -28.10 -31.22 11.39
N SER A 491 -29.02 -32.19 11.50
CA SER A 491 -28.87 -33.53 10.91
C SER A 491 -29.36 -33.64 9.46
N LYS A 492 -30.16 -32.68 8.95
CA LYS A 492 -30.75 -32.71 7.59
C LYS A 492 -30.09 -31.76 6.58
N ASN A 493 -29.26 -30.81 7.01
CA ASN A 493 -28.55 -29.89 6.10
C ASN A 493 -27.12 -30.31 5.75
N SER A 494 -26.77 -31.60 5.88
CA SER A 494 -25.61 -32.13 5.16
C SER A 494 -25.99 -32.36 3.70
N LEU A 495 -25.42 -31.54 2.81
CA LEU A 495 -25.38 -31.71 1.35
C LEU A 495 -26.69 -31.33 0.60
N SER A 496 -26.91 -30.03 0.42
CA SER A 496 -27.45 -29.54 -0.86
C SER A 496 -26.27 -29.22 -1.76
N SER A 497 -26.07 -30.08 -2.76
CA SER A 497 -25.02 -30.09 -3.75
C SER A 497 -25.17 -28.97 -4.79
N ASP A 498 -24.92 -27.72 -4.41
CA ASP A 498 -24.76 -26.60 -5.36
C ASP A 498 -23.42 -25.84 -5.19
N GLU A 499 -22.54 -26.26 -4.27
CA GLU A 499 -21.23 -25.63 -4.07
C GLU A 499 -20.16 -26.07 -5.10
N GLN A 500 -20.50 -26.91 -6.08
CA GLN A 500 -19.53 -27.45 -7.04
C GLN A 500 -19.31 -26.62 -8.31
N SER A 501 -20.02 -25.50 -8.52
CA SER A 501 -19.80 -24.66 -9.73
C SER A 501 -18.94 -23.41 -9.50
N ASN A 502 -18.56 -23.08 -8.26
CA ASN A 502 -17.85 -21.82 -7.94
C ASN A 502 -16.47 -22.00 -7.30
N SER A 503 -15.83 -23.17 -7.43
CA SER A 503 -14.52 -23.42 -6.81
C SER A 503 -13.37 -22.54 -7.35
N LEU A 504 -13.60 -21.79 -8.43
CA LEU A 504 -12.67 -20.77 -8.95
C LEU A 504 -12.83 -19.40 -8.26
N ALA A 505 -13.98 -19.12 -7.63
CA ALA A 505 -14.27 -17.82 -7.03
C ALA A 505 -13.40 -17.55 -5.78
N ASP A 506 -13.20 -18.55 -4.92
CA ASP A 506 -12.48 -18.37 -3.64
C ASP A 506 -10.96 -18.13 -3.79
N GLU A 507 -10.33 -18.52 -4.92
CA GLU A 507 -8.93 -18.17 -5.22
C GLU A 507 -8.80 -16.87 -6.04
N SER A 508 -9.83 -16.47 -6.79
CA SER A 508 -9.84 -15.25 -7.61
C SER A 508 -10.23 -13.97 -6.85
N GLU A 509 -10.98 -14.10 -5.74
CA GLU A 509 -11.34 -12.98 -4.84
C GLU A 509 -10.13 -12.30 -4.18
N ASP A 510 -8.97 -12.95 -4.18
CA ASP A 510 -7.71 -12.44 -3.63
C ASP A 510 -6.92 -11.54 -4.61
N LEU A 511 -7.28 -11.55 -5.91
CA LEU A 511 -6.58 -10.76 -6.94
C LEU A 511 -7.25 -9.39 -7.13
N MET A 512 -6.96 -8.46 -6.22
CA MET A 512 -7.38 -7.07 -6.30
C MET A 512 -6.24 -6.10 -5.97
N LEU A 513 -6.11 -5.04 -6.76
CA LEU A 513 -5.07 -4.02 -6.66
C LEU A 513 -5.67 -2.63 -6.57
N LYS A 514 -5.01 -1.75 -5.79
CA LYS A 514 -5.22 -0.30 -5.89
C LYS A 514 -3.99 0.39 -6.46
N LEU A 515 -4.25 1.20 -7.47
CA LEU A 515 -3.31 1.99 -8.25
C LEU A 515 -3.56 3.45 -7.90
N LYS A 516 -2.53 4.29 -7.78
CA LYS A 516 -2.72 5.70 -7.37
C LYS A 516 -1.89 6.66 -8.21
N PHE A 517 -2.44 7.81 -8.55
CA PHE A 517 -1.76 8.81 -9.38
C PHE A 517 -0.95 9.82 -8.54
N LEU A 518 0.14 10.32 -9.11
CA LEU A 518 1.03 11.28 -8.43
C LEU A 518 0.35 12.61 -8.07
N PRO A 519 -0.51 13.24 -8.91
CA PRO A 519 -1.23 14.46 -8.53
C PRO A 519 -1.98 14.36 -7.19
N TYR A 520 -2.64 13.22 -6.94
CA TYR A 520 -3.25 12.94 -5.65
C TYR A 520 -2.22 12.71 -4.54
N LYS A 521 -1.16 11.93 -4.84
CA LYS A 521 -0.13 11.59 -3.86
C LYS A 521 0.60 12.83 -3.33
N ILE A 522 0.82 13.85 -4.17
CA ILE A 522 1.42 15.13 -3.77
C ILE A 522 0.59 15.76 -2.64
N ARG A 523 -0.70 15.96 -2.85
CA ARG A 523 -1.60 16.64 -1.90
C ARG A 523 -1.74 15.84 -0.60
N THR A 524 -1.93 14.53 -0.72
CA THR A 524 -2.27 13.68 0.43
C THR A 524 -1.03 13.21 1.21
N PHE A 525 -0.02 12.67 0.52
CA PHE A 525 1.12 12.05 1.19
C PHE A 525 2.31 13.01 1.36
N LEU A 526 2.58 13.89 0.39
CA LEU A 526 3.71 14.82 0.52
C LEU A 526 3.33 16.06 1.32
N ILE A 527 2.15 16.63 1.07
CA ILE A 527 1.70 17.84 1.77
C ILE A 527 1.00 17.49 3.08
N ARG A 528 -0.23 16.95 3.06
CA ARG A 528 -1.04 16.75 4.27
C ARG A 528 -0.32 15.92 5.34
N ASN A 529 0.19 14.75 4.99
CA ASN A 529 0.88 13.88 5.95
C ASN A 529 2.27 14.42 6.36
N GLY A 530 2.87 15.29 5.55
CA GLY A 530 4.16 15.91 5.83
C GLY A 530 4.07 17.18 6.67
N LEU A 531 2.89 17.80 6.79
CA LEU A 531 2.66 19.01 7.57
C LEU A 531 3.17 18.91 9.00
N SER A 532 2.88 17.80 9.69
CA SER A 532 3.32 17.63 11.09
C SER A 532 4.85 17.59 11.19
N ILE A 533 5.53 16.97 10.22
CA ILE A 533 6.99 16.89 10.19
C ILE A 533 7.57 18.28 9.91
N LEU A 534 6.99 19.03 8.98
CA LEU A 534 7.40 20.39 8.66
C LEU A 534 7.31 21.31 9.89
N PHE A 535 6.17 21.32 10.58
CA PHE A 535 5.96 22.21 11.74
C PHE A 535 6.69 21.74 13.01
N GLN A 536 6.89 20.43 13.22
CA GLN A 536 7.55 19.92 14.44
C GLN A 536 9.07 19.79 14.30
N ASN A 537 9.57 19.51 13.09
CA ASN A 537 10.98 19.18 12.86
C ASN A 537 11.68 20.08 11.83
N GLY A 538 10.94 21.01 11.20
CA GLY A 538 11.48 21.97 10.25
C GLY A 538 11.68 21.42 8.84
N PHE A 539 12.00 22.32 7.91
CA PHE A 539 12.16 22.02 6.49
C PHE A 539 13.16 20.89 6.18
N PRO A 540 14.34 20.77 6.81
CA PRO A 540 15.28 19.68 6.50
C PRO A 540 14.70 18.29 6.75
N ALA A 541 13.90 18.13 7.81
CA ALA A 541 13.24 16.87 8.11
C ALA A 541 12.09 16.59 7.13
N TYR A 542 11.36 17.63 6.74
CA TYR A 542 10.31 17.56 5.73
C TYR A 542 10.86 17.14 4.36
N ARG A 543 11.98 17.75 3.92
CA ARG A 543 12.68 17.38 2.69
C ARG A 543 13.14 15.94 2.66
N LYS A 544 13.77 15.48 3.75
CA LYS A 544 14.14 14.08 3.89
C LYS A 544 12.92 13.15 3.86
N TYR A 545 11.78 13.58 4.41
CA TYR A 545 10.55 12.81 4.39
C TYR A 545 9.99 12.66 2.98
N TYR A 546 9.79 13.76 2.23
CA TYR A 546 9.18 13.68 0.90
C TYR A 546 10.11 13.04 -0.14
N LEU A 547 11.43 13.27 -0.09
CA LEU A 547 12.40 12.59 -0.97
C LEU A 547 12.37 11.08 -0.75
N ARG A 548 12.23 10.62 0.51
CA ARG A 548 12.04 9.20 0.81
C ARG A 548 10.71 8.67 0.27
N GLN A 549 9.63 9.46 0.32
CA GLN A 549 8.36 9.03 -0.27
C GLN A 549 8.48 8.87 -1.78
N MET A 550 9.09 9.83 -2.49
CA MET A 550 9.29 9.75 -3.95
C MET A 550 10.18 8.57 -4.34
N GLY A 551 11.27 8.32 -3.60
CA GLY A 551 12.09 7.13 -3.80
C GLY A 551 11.34 5.81 -3.53
N ASN A 552 10.40 5.79 -2.58
CA ASN A 552 9.51 4.63 -2.36
C ASN A 552 8.47 4.47 -3.47
N TRP A 553 8.24 5.50 -4.28
CA TRP A 553 7.27 5.51 -5.36
C TRP A 553 7.93 5.31 -6.73
N ASN A 554 9.26 5.22 -6.78
CA ASN A 554 10.07 5.23 -7.99
C ASN A 554 9.74 6.42 -8.90
N THR A 555 9.51 7.59 -8.31
CA THR A 555 9.25 8.81 -9.07
C THR A 555 10.44 9.13 -9.98
N SER A 556 10.18 9.53 -11.22
CA SER A 556 11.22 9.86 -12.19
C SER A 556 12.10 11.01 -11.67
N SER A 557 13.41 10.97 -11.99
CA SER A 557 14.38 11.99 -11.53
C SER A 557 13.91 13.41 -11.85
N ASP A 558 13.33 13.62 -13.03
CA ASP A 558 12.86 14.94 -13.47
C ASP A 558 11.66 15.40 -12.66
N LYS A 559 10.69 14.50 -12.38
CA LYS A 559 9.57 14.80 -11.49
C LYS A 559 10.04 15.01 -10.05
N GLU A 560 11.02 14.27 -9.55
CA GLU A 560 11.59 14.50 -8.22
C GLU A 560 12.16 15.92 -8.09
N GLN A 561 12.89 16.41 -9.11
CA GLN A 561 13.42 17.78 -9.11
C GLN A 561 12.31 18.84 -9.20
N GLN A 562 11.29 18.61 -10.02
CA GLN A 562 10.13 19.50 -10.11
C GLN A 562 9.36 19.57 -8.77
N LEU A 563 9.18 18.42 -8.12
CA LEU A 563 8.50 18.33 -6.83
C LEU A 563 9.32 18.89 -5.67
N ASP A 564 10.64 18.73 -5.66
CA ASP A 564 11.53 19.34 -4.66
C ASP A 564 11.37 20.86 -4.67
N ARG A 565 11.29 21.48 -5.86
CA ARG A 565 11.00 22.91 -6.03
C ARG A 565 9.61 23.28 -5.48
N LEU A 566 8.55 22.61 -5.96
CA LEU A 566 7.17 22.84 -5.50
C LEU A 566 7.04 22.75 -3.97
N LEU A 567 7.60 21.70 -3.36
CA LEU A 567 7.48 21.43 -1.93
C LEU A 567 8.35 22.35 -1.07
N THR A 568 9.43 22.90 -1.65
CA THR A 568 10.23 23.96 -1.01
C THR A 568 9.42 25.26 -0.93
N GLU A 569 8.84 25.70 -2.04
CA GLU A 569 7.98 26.88 -2.07
C GLU A 569 6.74 26.73 -1.18
N TRP A 570 6.12 25.54 -1.19
CA TRP A 570 5.02 25.22 -0.29
C TRP A 570 5.43 25.36 1.17
N ALA A 571 6.59 24.83 1.55
CA ALA A 571 7.07 24.89 2.92
C ALA A 571 7.33 26.34 3.37
N GLU A 572 7.91 27.17 2.51
CA GLU A 572 8.11 28.61 2.76
C GLU A 572 6.78 29.36 2.89
N TYR A 573 5.85 29.15 1.95
CA TYR A 573 4.51 29.73 1.98
C TYR A 573 3.79 29.43 3.30
N ILE A 574 3.72 28.15 3.67
CA ILE A 574 2.86 27.70 4.76
C ILE A 574 3.46 28.03 6.13
N THR A 575 4.79 28.02 6.27
CA THR A 575 5.47 28.42 7.50
C THR A 575 5.42 29.93 7.71
N GLY A 576 5.49 30.73 6.63
CA GLY A 576 5.29 32.18 6.67
C GLY A 576 3.88 32.56 7.12
N LYS A 577 2.84 31.88 6.61
CA LYS A 577 1.44 32.12 6.99
C LYS A 577 1.11 31.62 8.40
N GLY A 578 1.67 30.48 8.81
CA GLY A 578 1.34 29.82 10.08
C GLY A 578 1.78 30.55 11.35
N ARG A 579 2.65 31.57 11.29
CA ARG A 579 3.23 32.28 12.47
C ARG A 579 3.69 31.33 13.60
N GLY A 580 4.15 30.13 13.26
CA GLY A 580 4.55 29.09 14.23
C GLY A 580 3.43 28.26 14.86
N LYS A 581 2.14 28.49 14.54
CA LYS A 581 1.02 27.61 14.90
C LYS A 581 0.78 26.59 13.78
N GLY A 582 0.68 25.31 14.14
CA GLY A 582 0.39 24.24 13.17
C GLY A 582 -1.01 24.40 12.54
N ILE A 583 -1.15 23.96 11.29
CA ILE A 583 -2.43 23.94 10.57
C ILE A 583 -3.11 22.59 10.79
N ASN A 584 -4.44 22.61 10.94
CA ASN A 584 -5.22 21.38 11.06
C ASN A 584 -5.16 20.59 9.75
N SER A 585 -4.63 19.35 9.81
CA SER A 585 -4.52 18.47 8.65
C SER A 585 -5.84 18.12 7.98
N HIS A 586 -6.97 18.28 8.69
CA HIS A 586 -8.31 18.01 8.15
C HIS A 586 -8.85 19.12 7.25
N MET A 587 -8.27 20.33 7.31
CA MET A 587 -8.69 21.52 6.55
C MET A 587 -7.57 22.06 5.65
N TYR A 588 -6.60 21.21 5.34
CA TYR A 588 -5.36 21.64 4.67
C TYR A 588 -5.59 22.11 3.23
N LEU A 589 -6.65 21.68 2.54
CA LEU A 589 -6.90 22.11 1.16
C LEU A 589 -7.32 23.57 1.07
N SER A 590 -7.86 24.16 2.15
CA SER A 590 -8.09 25.61 2.24
C SER A 590 -6.82 26.44 2.04
N GLU A 591 -5.65 25.83 2.25
CA GLU A 591 -4.34 26.46 2.08
C GLU A 591 -3.61 25.93 0.86
N VAL A 592 -3.70 24.62 0.60
CA VAL A 592 -3.01 23.97 -0.52
C VAL A 592 -3.63 24.32 -1.86
N GLU A 593 -4.96 24.31 -2.00
CA GLU A 593 -5.59 24.53 -3.31
C GLU A 593 -5.28 25.94 -3.85
N PRO A 594 -5.45 27.04 -3.08
CA PRO A 594 -5.07 28.36 -3.56
C PRO A 594 -3.58 28.48 -3.90
N PHE A 595 -2.70 27.87 -3.10
CA PHE A 595 -1.27 27.84 -3.39
C PHE A 595 -0.97 27.13 -4.71
N LEU A 596 -1.57 25.96 -4.92
CA LEU A 596 -1.37 25.16 -6.13
C LEU A 596 -1.98 25.81 -7.37
N GLU A 597 -3.11 26.51 -7.24
CA GLU A 597 -3.69 27.31 -8.32
C GLU A 597 -2.76 28.45 -8.76
N GLU A 598 -2.23 29.21 -7.80
CA GLU A 598 -1.25 30.26 -8.08
C GLU A 598 0.05 29.70 -8.65
N PHE A 599 0.49 28.53 -8.18
CA PHE A 599 1.66 27.84 -8.72
C PHE A 599 1.45 27.40 -10.18
N ALA A 600 0.26 26.87 -10.51
CA ALA A 600 -0.10 26.43 -11.85
C ALA A 600 -0.25 27.57 -12.86
N LYS A 601 -0.67 28.77 -12.43
CA LYS A 601 -0.78 29.94 -13.32
C LYS A 601 0.58 30.41 -13.87
N ARG A 602 1.69 30.06 -13.22
CA ARG A 602 3.03 30.53 -13.60
C ARG A 602 3.60 29.83 -14.83
N SER A 603 3.19 28.60 -15.13
CA SER A 603 3.63 27.87 -16.33
C SER A 603 2.75 26.66 -16.63
N LEU A 604 2.70 26.27 -17.91
CA LEU A 604 2.04 25.04 -18.34
C LEU A 604 2.69 23.79 -17.69
N TRP A 605 3.99 23.83 -17.42
CA TRP A 605 4.73 22.77 -16.71
C TRP A 605 4.23 22.55 -15.29
N ASN A 606 4.06 23.65 -14.55
CA ASN A 606 3.52 23.61 -13.21
C ASN A 606 2.09 23.08 -13.20
N LYS A 607 1.29 23.52 -14.17
CA LYS A 607 -0.09 23.07 -14.36
C LYS A 607 -0.18 21.56 -14.58
N SER A 608 0.65 21.01 -15.48
CA SER A 608 0.76 19.56 -15.72
C SER A 608 1.24 18.78 -14.48
N LEU A 609 2.29 19.27 -13.81
CA LEU A 609 2.88 18.62 -12.62
C LEU A 609 1.86 18.34 -11.52
N ILE A 610 0.95 19.29 -11.28
CA ILE A 610 -0.01 19.18 -10.18
C ILE A 610 -1.36 18.60 -10.62
N GLY A 611 -1.52 18.25 -11.90
CA GLY A 611 -2.76 17.73 -12.48
C GLY A 611 -3.90 18.74 -12.53
N TYR A 612 -3.61 20.03 -12.69
CA TYR A 612 -4.65 21.08 -12.73
C TYR A 612 -5.09 21.33 -14.17
N THR A 613 -6.34 21.03 -14.53
CA THR A 613 -6.95 21.64 -15.71
C THR A 613 -7.85 22.77 -15.22
N GLY A 614 -7.83 23.93 -15.86
CA GLY A 614 -8.82 24.98 -15.60
C GLY A 614 -10.24 24.52 -15.97
N PRO A 615 -11.24 25.42 -16.02
CA PRO A 615 -12.56 25.06 -16.54
C PRO A 615 -12.44 24.37 -17.91
N ALA A 616 -13.14 23.24 -18.05
CA ALA A 616 -12.90 22.18 -19.02
C ALA A 616 -12.86 22.65 -20.48
N GLY A 617 -11.93 22.09 -21.27
CA GLY A 617 -12.05 22.20 -22.74
C GLY A 617 -10.77 22.09 -23.58
N LYS A 618 -9.55 22.07 -23.02
CA LYS A 618 -8.32 22.12 -23.84
C LYS A 618 -7.17 21.24 -23.32
N THR A 619 -7.43 19.98 -22.98
CA THR A 619 -6.37 19.07 -22.48
C THR A 619 -5.43 18.64 -23.61
N GLU A 620 -5.93 18.46 -24.83
CA GLU A 620 -5.10 18.06 -25.99
C GLU A 620 -4.28 19.20 -26.59
N GLU A 621 -4.80 20.43 -26.62
CA GLU A 621 -4.01 21.61 -27.02
C GLU A 621 -2.88 21.91 -26.03
N LEU A 622 -3.10 21.66 -24.73
CA LEU A 622 -2.10 21.89 -23.69
C LEU A 622 -0.93 20.91 -23.76
N LEU A 623 -1.19 19.66 -24.19
CA LEU A 623 -0.15 18.66 -24.48
C LEU A 623 0.65 19.00 -25.76
N LYS A 624 0.01 19.65 -26.75
CA LYS A 624 0.70 20.15 -27.95
C LYS A 624 1.56 21.39 -27.67
N GLU A 625 1.10 22.35 -26.88
CA GLU A 625 1.87 23.57 -26.55
C GLU A 625 3.07 23.31 -25.61
N LEU A 626 2.99 22.31 -24.73
CA LEU A 626 4.14 21.87 -23.90
C LEU A 626 5.30 21.29 -24.72
N THR A 627 5.10 20.98 -26.01
CA THR A 627 6.15 20.39 -26.86
C THR A 627 7.28 21.35 -27.25
N GLU A 628 7.10 22.67 -27.05
CA GLU A 628 8.08 23.66 -27.53
C GLU A 628 9.27 23.88 -26.57
N GLU A 629 9.17 23.58 -25.27
CA GLU A 629 10.26 23.94 -24.33
C GLU A 629 10.78 22.89 -23.33
N ALA A 630 10.04 21.86 -22.87
CA ALA A 630 10.73 20.80 -22.09
C ALA A 630 11.11 19.61 -22.95
N ASP A 631 12.40 19.34 -22.93
CA ASP A 631 12.94 17.99 -22.98
C ASP A 631 14.39 18.16 -22.54
N VAL A 632 14.65 17.88 -21.26
CA VAL A 632 15.99 17.95 -20.69
C VAL A 632 16.42 16.55 -20.33
N SER A 633 17.48 16.10 -21.01
CA SER A 633 18.31 14.91 -20.81
C SER A 633 17.62 13.55 -20.76
N GLU A 634 17.66 12.85 -21.90
CA GLU A 634 17.59 11.38 -21.96
C GLU A 634 18.64 10.77 -21.02
N GLN A 635 18.19 10.14 -19.94
CA GLN A 635 19.08 9.34 -19.09
C GLN A 635 19.33 7.99 -19.76
N GLN A 636 20.60 7.75 -20.10
CA GLN A 636 21.12 6.47 -20.59
C GLN A 636 20.70 5.31 -19.68
N ALA A 637 20.04 4.31 -20.25
CA ALA A 637 19.83 3.02 -19.60
C ALA A 637 21.18 2.30 -19.47
N PRO A 638 21.48 1.63 -18.34
CA PRO A 638 22.68 0.80 -18.24
C PRO A 638 22.53 -0.46 -19.11
N PRO A 639 23.62 -0.96 -19.71
CA PRO A 639 23.57 -2.13 -20.58
C PRO A 639 23.32 -3.42 -19.78
N VAL A 640 22.39 -4.25 -20.27
CA VAL A 640 22.20 -5.64 -19.81
C VAL A 640 23.09 -6.55 -20.64
N ALA A 641 24.17 -7.05 -20.03
CA ALA A 641 25.06 -8.03 -20.63
C ALA A 641 24.84 -9.40 -19.97
N LYS A 642 24.92 -10.48 -20.75
CA LYS A 642 25.11 -11.84 -20.22
C LYS A 642 26.46 -11.88 -19.51
N GLU A 643 26.45 -12.08 -18.20
CA GLU A 643 27.66 -11.90 -17.37
C GLU A 643 28.54 -13.16 -17.35
N THR A 644 29.67 -13.11 -18.05
CA THR A 644 30.81 -14.00 -17.77
C THR A 644 31.67 -13.38 -16.66
N VAL A 645 32.15 -14.21 -15.72
CA VAL A 645 32.89 -13.78 -14.50
C VAL A 645 34.32 -13.29 -14.79
N ASP A 646 34.80 -13.46 -16.02
CA ASP A 646 36.18 -13.13 -16.38
C ASP A 646 36.42 -11.61 -16.35
N GLY A 647 37.37 -11.17 -15.52
CA GLY A 647 37.72 -9.75 -15.37
C GLY A 647 36.83 -8.87 -14.44
N LYS A 648 35.88 -9.42 -13.67
CA LYS A 648 35.05 -8.64 -12.72
C LYS A 648 35.50 -8.77 -11.24
N GLY A 649 35.20 -7.74 -10.44
CA GLY A 649 35.40 -7.75 -8.98
C GLY A 649 34.30 -8.54 -8.25
N ILE A 650 34.57 -8.98 -7.01
CA ILE A 650 33.62 -9.79 -6.21
C ILE A 650 33.39 -9.13 -4.85
N ILE A 651 32.14 -9.02 -4.41
CA ILE A 651 31.74 -8.50 -3.10
C ILE A 651 31.02 -9.59 -2.32
N ILE A 652 31.69 -10.17 -1.33
CA ILE A 652 31.13 -11.21 -0.46
C ILE A 652 30.49 -10.55 0.76
N PHE A 653 29.21 -10.78 1.01
CA PHE A 653 28.48 -10.18 2.14
C PHE A 653 27.57 -11.18 2.85
N PHE A 654 27.19 -10.88 4.10
CA PHE A 654 26.57 -11.85 5.00
C PHE A 654 25.18 -11.43 5.49
N PRO A 655 24.10 -11.90 4.85
CA PRO A 655 22.75 -11.90 5.41
C PRO A 655 22.63 -12.91 6.56
N GLY A 656 23.22 -12.57 7.72
CA GLY A 656 23.25 -13.43 8.91
C GLY A 656 22.96 -12.69 10.21
N ILE A 657 22.87 -13.46 11.29
CA ILE A 657 22.73 -12.98 12.67
C ILE A 657 24.12 -13.03 13.34
N PRO A 658 24.46 -12.12 14.28
CA PRO A 658 25.67 -12.25 15.08
C PRO A 658 25.82 -13.67 15.65
N GLY A 659 27.01 -14.24 15.61
CA GLY A 659 27.24 -15.62 16.03
C GLY A 659 27.27 -16.67 14.90
N CYS A 660 26.84 -16.32 13.69
CA CYS A 660 26.85 -17.23 12.53
C CYS A 660 28.26 -17.64 12.04
N GLY A 661 29.31 -16.89 12.39
CA GLY A 661 30.70 -17.21 12.02
C GLY A 661 31.34 -16.26 11.02
N LYS A 662 30.61 -15.24 10.52
CA LYS A 662 31.05 -14.28 9.51
C LYS A 662 32.51 -13.79 9.64
N SER A 663 32.90 -13.29 10.82
CA SER A 663 34.22 -12.68 11.02
C SER A 663 35.35 -13.71 11.02
N ALA A 664 35.10 -14.90 11.58
CA ALA A 664 36.04 -16.01 11.54
C ALA A 664 36.22 -16.51 10.10
N LEU A 665 35.12 -16.60 9.32
CA LEU A 665 35.18 -16.96 7.90
C LEU A 665 35.94 -15.91 7.09
N CYS A 666 35.71 -14.61 7.31
CA CYS A 666 36.44 -13.54 6.63
C CYS A 666 37.93 -13.53 7.00
N GLU A 667 38.27 -13.78 8.26
CA GLU A 667 39.66 -13.85 8.71
C GLU A 667 40.39 -15.03 8.06
N GLU A 668 39.76 -16.20 8.03
CA GLU A 668 40.35 -17.42 7.44
C GLU A 668 40.46 -17.30 5.91
N LEU A 669 39.42 -16.79 5.23
CA LEU A 669 39.45 -16.50 3.78
C LEU A 669 40.51 -15.46 3.42
N PHE A 670 40.85 -14.55 4.34
CA PHE A 670 41.91 -13.57 4.11
C PHE A 670 43.30 -14.17 4.32
N LYS A 671 43.47 -15.10 5.28
CA LYS A 671 44.74 -15.77 5.56
C LYS A 671 45.08 -16.85 4.52
N ASP A 672 44.11 -17.69 4.17
CA ASP A 672 44.25 -18.75 3.17
C ASP A 672 43.16 -18.61 2.08
N PRO A 673 43.37 -17.68 1.14
CA PRO A 673 42.42 -17.48 0.06
C PRO A 673 42.45 -18.60 -1.00
N GLY A 674 43.55 -19.33 -1.13
CA GLY A 674 43.75 -20.28 -2.22
C GLY A 674 43.47 -19.70 -3.62
N ASP A 675 42.80 -20.51 -4.44
CA ASP A 675 42.34 -20.16 -5.79
C ASP A 675 41.27 -19.06 -5.82
N LEU A 676 40.72 -18.62 -4.67
CA LEU A 676 39.78 -17.49 -4.65
C LEU A 676 40.46 -16.19 -5.09
N ALA A 677 41.75 -16.05 -4.75
CA ALA A 677 42.56 -14.93 -5.21
C ALA A 677 42.71 -14.99 -6.73
N ASN A 678 43.15 -16.13 -7.29
CA ASN A 678 43.43 -16.29 -8.74
C ASN A 678 44.13 -15.06 -9.38
N GLY A 679 45.14 -14.50 -8.69
CA GLY A 679 45.85 -13.26 -9.10
C GLY A 679 45.16 -11.92 -8.75
N ARG A 680 43.96 -11.94 -8.15
CA ARG A 680 43.19 -10.77 -7.69
C ARG A 680 43.60 -10.34 -6.29
N THR A 681 43.49 -9.04 -6.00
CA THR A 681 43.73 -8.50 -4.65
C THR A 681 42.53 -8.79 -3.75
N ILE A 682 42.77 -9.36 -2.57
CA ILE A 682 41.73 -9.61 -1.56
C ILE A 682 41.80 -8.54 -0.48
N ARG A 683 40.63 -8.03 -0.09
CA ARG A 683 40.48 -7.01 0.96
C ARG A 683 39.39 -7.43 1.92
N SER A 684 39.59 -7.17 3.21
CA SER A 684 38.59 -7.39 4.25
C SER A 684 38.26 -6.08 4.95
N LEU A 685 36.97 -5.74 5.02
CA LEU A 685 36.49 -4.54 5.72
C LEU A 685 35.61 -4.95 6.89
N MET A 686 36.13 -4.79 8.11
CA MET A 686 35.43 -5.20 9.33
C MET A 686 34.51 -4.11 9.88
N GLY A 687 33.21 -4.38 9.89
CA GLY A 687 32.17 -3.41 10.26
C GLY A 687 32.22 -2.95 11.71
N ASP A 688 32.72 -3.79 12.61
CA ASP A 688 32.86 -3.48 14.03
C ASP A 688 34.01 -2.49 14.33
N LEU A 689 34.96 -2.30 13.39
CA LEU A 689 36.04 -1.30 13.50
C LEU A 689 35.70 0.03 12.82
N VAL A 690 34.59 0.08 12.07
CA VAL A 690 34.18 1.26 11.30
C VAL A 690 33.17 2.09 12.08
N LYS A 691 33.55 3.33 12.44
CA LYS A 691 32.62 4.32 12.99
C LYS A 691 31.85 4.99 11.85
N GLY A 692 30.52 4.84 11.80
CA GLY A 692 29.64 5.54 10.84
C GLY A 692 29.03 4.68 9.72
N LYS A 693 28.84 5.26 8.53
CA LYS A 693 28.15 4.63 7.37
C LYS A 693 29.03 3.59 6.65
N TYR A 694 29.08 2.37 7.18
CA TYR A 694 29.90 1.27 6.64
C TYR A 694 29.74 1.00 5.14
N TRP A 695 28.51 0.82 4.64
CA TRP A 695 28.30 0.44 3.23
C TRP A 695 28.75 1.53 2.26
N SER A 696 28.66 2.80 2.66
CA SER A 696 29.22 3.93 1.89
C SER A 696 30.75 3.94 1.89
N LEU A 697 31.40 3.50 2.98
CA LEU A 697 32.85 3.34 3.03
C LEU A 697 33.31 2.17 2.16
N LEU A 698 32.57 1.05 2.20
CA LEU A 698 32.82 -0.12 1.35
C LEU A 698 32.76 0.26 -0.13
N ALA A 699 31.74 1.02 -0.54
CA ALA A 699 31.62 1.53 -1.91
C ALA A 699 32.85 2.36 -2.33
N LYS A 700 33.28 3.31 -1.49
CA LYS A 700 34.45 4.15 -1.76
C LYS A 700 35.75 3.35 -1.86
N GLN A 701 35.97 2.40 -0.95
CA GLN A 701 37.18 1.56 -0.95
C GLN A 701 37.23 0.60 -2.12
N HIS A 702 36.08 0.10 -2.57
CA HIS A 702 35.99 -0.74 -3.76
C HIS A 702 36.25 0.08 -5.03
N GLN A 703 35.69 1.29 -5.14
CA GLN A 703 35.97 2.23 -6.25
C GLN A 703 37.44 2.69 -6.33
N GLN A 704 38.12 2.82 -5.19
CA GLN A 704 39.54 3.17 -5.12
C GLN A 704 40.47 1.95 -5.31
N GLY A 705 39.92 0.75 -5.50
CA GLY A 705 40.66 -0.49 -5.69
C GLY A 705 40.81 -0.93 -7.14
N PRO A 706 41.61 -1.99 -7.39
CA PRO A 706 41.55 -2.72 -8.65
C PRO A 706 40.12 -3.21 -8.91
N ALA A 707 39.60 -2.94 -10.11
CA ALA A 707 38.24 -3.31 -10.52
C ALA A 707 37.96 -4.82 -10.44
N THR A 708 39.02 -5.64 -10.43
CA THR A 708 38.98 -7.12 -10.35
C THR A 708 39.12 -7.68 -8.93
N GLY A 709 39.20 -6.84 -7.89
CA GLY A 709 39.47 -7.28 -6.52
C GLY A 709 38.31 -8.03 -5.84
N VAL A 710 38.64 -8.90 -4.86
CA VAL A 710 37.66 -9.56 -3.98
C VAL A 710 37.55 -8.78 -2.67
N THR A 711 36.34 -8.41 -2.29
CA THR A 711 36.04 -7.66 -1.06
C THR A 711 35.20 -8.51 -0.12
N LEU A 712 35.75 -8.79 1.07
CA LEU A 712 35.06 -9.45 2.17
C LEU A 712 34.37 -8.38 3.04
N ALA A 713 33.05 -8.29 2.93
CA ALA A 713 32.24 -7.37 3.71
C ALA A 713 31.87 -8.00 5.06
N ASP A 714 32.77 -7.95 6.04
CA ASP A 714 32.50 -8.44 7.40
C ASP A 714 31.55 -7.50 8.16
N LYS A 715 30.27 -7.54 7.77
CA LYS A 715 29.15 -6.90 8.44
C LYS A 715 27.86 -7.67 8.17
N ASN A 716 27.00 -7.74 9.18
CA ASN A 716 25.66 -8.30 8.99
C ASN A 716 24.85 -7.41 8.03
N ALA A 717 24.17 -8.03 7.07
CA ALA A 717 23.28 -7.40 6.12
C ALA A 717 21.82 -7.84 6.38
N PRO A 718 21.12 -7.23 7.37
CA PRO A 718 19.92 -7.83 7.93
C PRO A 718 18.60 -7.53 7.22
N ASN A 719 18.60 -6.66 6.21
CA ASN A 719 17.36 -6.24 5.57
C ASN A 719 17.55 -5.93 4.08
N VAL A 720 16.43 -5.89 3.37
CA VAL A 720 16.36 -5.66 1.92
C VAL A 720 16.96 -4.32 1.51
N GLU A 721 16.89 -3.28 2.35
CA GLU A 721 17.51 -1.98 2.06
C GLU A 721 19.05 -2.09 1.96
N VAL A 722 19.67 -2.88 2.84
CA VAL A 722 21.10 -3.16 2.79
C VAL A 722 21.43 -3.99 1.55
N TRP A 723 20.62 -4.99 1.21
CA TRP A 723 20.84 -5.80 0.01
C TRP A 723 20.75 -4.95 -1.25
N LYS A 724 19.76 -4.05 -1.34
CA LYS A 724 19.67 -3.08 -2.44
C LYS A 724 20.92 -2.22 -2.51
N THR A 725 21.42 -1.72 -1.37
CA THR A 725 22.67 -0.94 -1.33
C THR A 725 23.86 -1.74 -1.88
N VAL A 726 23.99 -3.02 -1.52
CA VAL A 726 25.06 -3.89 -2.05
C VAL A 726 24.86 -4.15 -3.55
N GLY A 727 23.63 -4.33 -4.01
CA GLY A 727 23.29 -4.44 -5.43
C GLY A 727 23.65 -3.17 -6.22
N ASP A 728 23.33 -1.99 -5.68
CA ASP A 728 23.67 -0.70 -6.30
C ASP A 728 25.19 -0.51 -6.38
N ILE A 729 25.94 -0.91 -5.34
CA ILE A 729 27.41 -0.90 -5.36
C ILE A 729 27.91 -1.84 -6.46
N SER A 730 27.43 -3.08 -6.48
CA SER A 730 27.77 -4.12 -7.45
C SER A 730 27.59 -3.62 -8.89
N LYS A 731 26.42 -3.02 -9.19
CA LYS A 731 26.12 -2.39 -10.49
C LYS A 731 27.07 -1.24 -10.81
N SER A 732 27.27 -0.32 -9.86
CA SER A 732 28.10 0.88 -10.09
C SER A 732 29.60 0.60 -10.25
N THR A 733 30.08 -0.54 -9.74
CA THR A 733 31.50 -0.93 -9.80
C THR A 733 31.77 -2.11 -10.72
N SER A 734 30.75 -2.59 -11.47
CA SER A 734 30.83 -3.80 -12.31
C SER A 734 31.31 -5.04 -11.54
N ALA A 735 31.01 -5.10 -10.23
CA ALA A 735 31.36 -6.21 -9.37
C ALA A 735 30.17 -7.14 -9.15
N ILE A 736 30.43 -8.40 -8.82
CA ILE A 736 29.41 -9.40 -8.51
C ILE A 736 29.19 -9.43 -7.01
N GLY A 737 27.95 -9.21 -6.57
CA GLY A 737 27.55 -9.37 -5.17
C GLY A 737 27.24 -10.83 -4.85
N VAL A 738 27.91 -11.42 -3.86
CA VAL A 738 27.73 -12.82 -3.47
C VAL A 738 27.21 -12.89 -2.02
N PRO A 739 25.91 -13.17 -1.81
CA PRO A 739 25.36 -13.40 -0.48
C PRO A 739 25.81 -14.74 0.07
N VAL A 740 26.36 -14.74 1.29
CA VAL A 740 26.78 -15.93 2.04
C VAL A 740 25.89 -16.08 3.27
N VAL A 741 25.12 -17.16 3.33
CA VAL A 741 24.11 -17.41 4.38
C VAL A 741 24.32 -18.78 5.03
N PRO A 742 24.02 -18.94 6.33
CA PRO A 742 24.01 -20.27 6.94
C PRO A 742 22.88 -21.11 6.33
N ASP A 743 23.13 -22.39 6.17
CA ASP A 743 22.10 -23.35 5.77
C ASP A 743 21.13 -23.60 6.94
N SER A 744 19.84 -23.41 6.67
CA SER A 744 18.80 -23.37 7.69
C SER A 744 17.48 -23.93 7.16
N GLY A 745 16.75 -24.63 8.03
CA GLY A 745 15.34 -24.96 7.79
C GLY A 745 14.37 -23.79 8.08
N GLY A 746 14.84 -22.73 8.75
CA GLY A 746 14.03 -21.59 9.17
C GLY A 746 12.86 -21.97 10.09
N THR A 747 11.89 -21.06 10.14
CA THR A 747 10.56 -21.25 10.72
C THR A 747 9.53 -20.65 9.75
N GLU A 748 8.24 -20.82 10.03
CA GLU A 748 7.17 -20.22 9.24
C GLU A 748 7.21 -18.68 9.15
N TYR A 749 7.93 -18.00 10.05
CA TYR A 749 7.95 -16.54 10.16
C TYR A 749 9.36 -15.95 10.27
N ASN A 750 10.39 -16.77 10.12
CA ASN A 750 11.78 -16.33 10.17
C ASN A 750 12.68 -17.25 9.34
N PRO A 751 13.62 -16.74 8.54
CA PRO A 751 14.54 -17.58 7.77
C PRO A 751 15.59 -18.32 8.60
N PHE A 752 15.68 -18.05 9.90
CA PHE A 752 16.57 -18.76 10.83
C PHE A 752 15.75 -19.57 11.84
N SER A 753 16.19 -20.80 12.12
CA SER A 753 15.55 -21.69 13.07
C SER A 753 15.86 -21.27 14.51
N LEU A 754 15.07 -21.78 15.46
CA LEU A 754 15.35 -21.56 16.89
C LEU A 754 16.64 -22.25 17.35
N GLU A 755 17.03 -23.35 16.70
CA GLU A 755 18.28 -24.07 16.97
C GLU A 755 19.50 -23.24 16.60
N GLU A 756 19.46 -22.57 15.44
CA GLU A 756 20.53 -21.67 15.03
C GLU A 756 20.61 -20.44 15.93
N LEU A 757 19.46 -19.86 16.28
CA LEU A 757 19.41 -18.74 17.22
C LEU A 757 20.07 -19.13 18.56
N ALA A 758 19.75 -20.31 19.09
CA ALA A 758 20.35 -20.85 20.31
C ALA A 758 21.87 -20.99 20.18
N LEU A 759 22.34 -21.62 19.09
CA LEU A 759 23.76 -21.83 18.83
C LEU A 759 24.50 -20.50 18.65
N PHE A 760 23.91 -19.52 17.97
CA PHE A 760 24.50 -18.21 17.77
C PHE A 760 24.60 -17.41 19.07
N MET A 761 23.56 -17.44 19.91
CA MET A 761 23.62 -16.89 21.26
C MET A 761 24.72 -17.56 22.08
N TYR A 762 24.78 -18.89 22.09
CA TYR A 762 25.82 -19.64 22.78
C TYR A 762 27.23 -19.23 22.29
N ARG A 763 27.46 -19.22 20.97
CA ARG A 763 28.74 -18.81 20.37
C ARG A 763 29.14 -17.38 20.72
N VAL A 764 28.19 -16.44 20.81
CA VAL A 764 28.46 -15.06 21.22
C VAL A 764 28.87 -15.00 22.69
N LEU A 765 28.18 -15.76 23.55
CA LEU A 765 28.44 -15.82 24.98
C LEU A 765 29.74 -16.55 25.36
N GLN A 766 30.38 -17.27 24.43
CA GLN A 766 31.71 -17.84 24.65
C GLN A 766 32.86 -16.88 24.28
N ARG A 767 32.59 -15.78 23.55
CA ARG A 767 33.64 -14.87 23.07
C ARG A 767 34.16 -13.95 24.16
N THR A 768 35.38 -13.45 23.97
CA THR A 768 36.02 -12.45 24.83
C THR A 768 36.65 -11.34 24.02
N ASN A 769 36.46 -10.09 24.44
CA ASN A 769 37.10 -8.90 23.87
C ASN A 769 36.73 -8.71 22.38
N HIS A 770 35.47 -8.98 22.01
CA HIS A 770 35.01 -8.79 20.64
C HIS A 770 34.94 -7.29 20.30
N PRO A 771 35.48 -6.82 19.16
CA PRO A 771 35.55 -5.38 18.83
C PRO A 771 34.19 -4.66 18.83
N GLY A 772 33.11 -5.36 18.50
CA GLY A 772 31.74 -4.85 18.56
C GLY A 772 31.08 -4.83 19.96
N ASN A 773 31.81 -5.17 21.04
CA ASN A 773 31.35 -5.25 22.43
C ASN A 773 30.13 -6.19 22.68
N LEU A 774 29.85 -7.09 21.74
CA LEU A 774 28.83 -8.12 21.86
C LEU A 774 29.51 -9.46 22.13
N ASP A 775 29.79 -9.72 23.41
CA ASP A 775 30.50 -10.90 23.89
C ASP A 775 30.00 -11.32 25.28
N LYS A 776 30.71 -12.23 25.96
CA LYS A 776 30.32 -12.74 27.28
C LYS A 776 30.17 -11.67 28.37
N LYS A 777 30.85 -10.53 28.25
CA LYS A 777 30.79 -9.41 29.20
C LYS A 777 29.61 -8.46 28.90
N SER A 778 28.97 -8.59 27.74
CA SER A 778 27.80 -7.78 27.40
C SER A 778 26.64 -8.10 28.35
N PRO A 779 26.01 -7.10 29.00
CA PRO A 779 24.96 -7.34 29.99
C PRO A 779 23.61 -7.74 29.38
N ASN A 780 23.43 -7.60 28.06
CA ASN A 780 22.17 -7.83 27.36
C ASN A 780 22.37 -8.49 25.99
N ALA A 781 23.34 -9.41 25.90
CA ALA A 781 23.68 -10.10 24.66
C ALA A 781 22.47 -10.83 24.07
N GLY A 782 21.69 -11.55 24.89
CA GLY A 782 20.48 -12.24 24.45
C GLY A 782 19.46 -11.31 23.81
N TYR A 783 19.21 -10.14 24.41
CA TYR A 783 18.30 -9.13 23.83
C TYR A 783 18.78 -8.62 22.47
N VAL A 784 20.07 -8.32 22.33
CA VAL A 784 20.65 -7.86 21.06
C VAL A 784 20.51 -8.92 19.99
N LEU A 785 20.73 -10.20 20.31
CA LEU A 785 20.54 -11.32 19.39
C LEU A 785 19.08 -11.47 18.96
N LEU A 786 18.12 -11.35 19.90
CA LEU A 786 16.69 -11.32 19.57
C LEU A 786 16.34 -10.13 18.68
N MET A 787 16.96 -8.97 18.87
CA MET A 787 16.76 -7.82 17.99
C MET A 787 17.22 -8.13 16.56
N PHE A 788 18.41 -8.72 16.37
CA PHE A 788 18.88 -9.13 15.04
C PHE A 788 18.01 -10.23 14.42
N TYR A 789 17.59 -11.22 15.19
CA TYR A 789 16.68 -12.27 14.73
C TYR A 789 15.36 -11.67 14.22
N ASN A 790 14.80 -10.68 14.93
CA ASN A 790 13.55 -10.03 14.55
C ASN A 790 13.68 -9.05 13.37
N LEU A 791 14.89 -8.68 12.92
CA LEU A 791 15.06 -7.92 11.67
C LEU A 791 14.62 -8.72 10.44
N TYR A 792 14.64 -10.05 10.55
CA TYR A 792 14.20 -10.98 9.50
C TYR A 792 12.78 -11.52 9.75
N SER A 793 12.06 -10.98 10.73
CA SER A 793 10.70 -11.44 11.07
C SER A 793 9.71 -11.16 9.92
N GLY A 794 8.86 -12.13 9.64
CA GLY A 794 7.80 -12.02 8.63
C GLY A 794 8.15 -12.59 7.26
N LYS A 795 9.29 -13.28 7.13
CA LYS A 795 9.67 -14.05 5.94
C LYS A 795 10.00 -15.48 6.34
N ASP A 796 9.55 -16.46 5.57
CA ASP A 796 10.04 -17.83 5.73
C ASP A 796 11.41 -18.01 5.04
N ARG A 797 12.00 -19.21 5.18
CA ARG A 797 13.30 -19.51 4.58
C ARG A 797 13.29 -19.42 3.06
N LYS A 798 12.21 -19.87 2.41
CA LYS A 798 12.11 -19.91 0.95
C LYS A 798 12.03 -18.51 0.38
N GLU A 799 11.13 -17.67 0.90
CA GLU A 799 10.99 -16.26 0.49
C GLU A 799 12.30 -15.48 0.66
N PHE A 800 13.02 -15.73 1.75
CA PHE A 800 14.32 -15.12 2.02
C PHE A 800 15.38 -15.50 0.97
N GLU A 801 15.50 -16.79 0.66
CA GLU A 801 16.44 -17.28 -0.35
C GLU A 801 16.07 -16.80 -1.75
N ASP A 802 14.79 -16.86 -2.11
CA ASP A 802 14.29 -16.43 -3.43
C ASP A 802 14.51 -14.93 -3.62
N THR A 803 14.34 -14.11 -2.58
CA THR A 803 14.68 -12.68 -2.62
C THR A 803 16.17 -12.45 -2.93
N LEU A 804 17.07 -13.23 -2.32
CA LEU A 804 18.51 -13.09 -2.53
C LEU A 804 18.94 -13.63 -3.90
N ARG A 805 18.39 -14.76 -4.35
CA ARG A 805 18.63 -15.30 -5.70
C ARG A 805 18.14 -14.33 -6.77
N GLY A 806 16.93 -13.78 -6.62
CA GLY A 806 16.41 -12.79 -7.57
C GLY A 806 17.27 -11.52 -7.66
N ALA A 807 17.89 -11.10 -6.55
CA ALA A 807 18.73 -9.90 -6.53
C ALA A 807 20.17 -10.12 -7.02
N PHE A 808 20.75 -11.30 -6.81
CA PHE A 808 22.19 -11.56 -7.02
C PHE A 808 22.48 -12.77 -7.92
N GLY A 809 21.45 -13.43 -8.46
CA GLY A 809 21.53 -14.62 -9.32
C GLY A 809 21.86 -15.92 -8.58
N TYR A 810 22.70 -15.84 -7.54
CA TYR A 810 23.10 -17.01 -6.76
C TYR A 810 23.29 -16.64 -5.29
N LEU A 811 23.20 -17.63 -4.41
CA LEU A 811 23.56 -17.49 -2.99
C LEU A 811 24.37 -18.69 -2.54
N VAL A 812 25.34 -18.44 -1.68
CA VAL A 812 26.23 -19.46 -1.12
C VAL A 812 25.72 -19.86 0.26
N LYS A 813 25.58 -21.16 0.49
CA LYS A 813 25.17 -21.70 1.78
C LYS A 813 26.34 -22.40 2.46
N PHE A 814 26.44 -22.28 3.78
CA PHE A 814 27.40 -23.03 4.57
C PHE A 814 26.72 -23.75 5.73
N PRO A 815 27.05 -25.04 5.99
CA PRO A 815 26.34 -25.83 6.99
C PRO A 815 26.80 -25.44 8.40
N VAL A 816 25.87 -25.04 9.27
CA VAL A 816 26.19 -24.69 10.66
C VAL A 816 25.80 -25.79 11.65
N LEU A 817 24.77 -26.56 11.32
CA LEU A 817 24.24 -27.66 12.11
C LEU A 817 24.35 -28.97 11.32
N LYS A 818 24.68 -30.08 12.00
CA LYS A 818 24.72 -31.42 11.37
C LYS A 818 23.33 -31.85 10.95
N ALA A 819 23.21 -32.55 9.81
CA ALA A 819 21.93 -33.04 9.29
C ALA A 819 21.26 -34.06 10.24
N ASN A 820 22.04 -35.03 10.76
CA ASN A 820 21.58 -36.05 11.70
C ASN A 820 21.91 -35.64 13.14
N ARG A 821 21.19 -34.64 13.66
CA ARG A 821 21.39 -34.12 15.02
C ARG A 821 20.20 -34.43 15.94
N PRO A 822 20.41 -34.57 17.26
CA PRO A 822 19.32 -34.63 18.22
C PRO A 822 18.49 -33.34 18.20
N PRO A 823 17.19 -33.40 18.57
CA PRO A 823 16.32 -32.22 18.59
C PRO A 823 16.73 -31.22 19.67
N LEU A 824 16.32 -29.97 19.51
CA LEU A 824 16.54 -28.91 20.50
C LEU A 824 16.02 -29.30 21.90
N PRO A 825 16.86 -29.27 22.96
CA PRO A 825 16.42 -29.53 24.32
C PRO A 825 15.28 -28.60 24.76
N SER A 826 14.27 -29.14 25.44
CA SER A 826 13.08 -28.41 25.88
C SER A 826 13.42 -27.18 26.73
N SER A 827 14.41 -27.29 27.62
CA SER A 827 14.89 -26.15 28.43
C SER A 827 15.37 -24.97 27.59
N ILE A 828 16.01 -25.22 26.45
CA ILE A 828 16.48 -24.19 25.52
C ILE A 828 15.29 -23.62 24.75
N GLN A 829 14.36 -24.47 24.29
CA GLN A 829 13.17 -24.04 23.59
C GLN A 829 12.27 -23.12 24.46
N GLU A 830 12.11 -23.47 25.73
CA GLU A 830 11.32 -22.69 26.70
C GLU A 830 11.94 -21.31 26.94
N VAL A 831 13.25 -21.23 27.27
CA VAL A 831 13.89 -19.95 27.53
C VAL A 831 13.92 -19.04 26.30
N LEU A 832 14.06 -19.58 25.09
CA LEU A 832 13.96 -18.79 23.86
C LEU A 832 12.53 -18.31 23.59
N SER A 833 11.53 -19.15 23.84
CA SER A 833 10.12 -18.79 23.70
C SER A 833 9.72 -17.67 24.65
N GLU A 834 10.16 -17.75 25.92
CA GLU A 834 10.00 -16.67 26.90
C GLU A 834 10.67 -15.37 26.44
N GLY A 835 11.88 -15.47 25.91
CA GLY A 835 12.64 -14.33 25.39
C GLY A 835 11.96 -13.64 24.22
N LEU A 836 11.46 -14.40 23.26
CA LEU A 836 10.74 -13.89 22.10
C LEU A 836 9.42 -13.20 22.51
N GLU A 837 8.68 -13.78 23.46
CA GLU A 837 7.47 -13.15 24.00
C GLU A 837 7.78 -11.88 24.79
N LEU A 838 8.86 -11.87 25.59
CA LEU A 838 9.34 -10.69 26.30
C LEU A 838 9.80 -9.61 25.32
N PHE A 839 10.47 -9.99 24.23
CA PHE A 839 10.88 -9.10 23.14
C PHE A 839 9.68 -8.43 22.48
N LYS A 840 8.66 -9.22 22.14
CA LYS A 840 7.41 -8.73 21.55
C LYS A 840 6.70 -7.72 22.45
N ARG A 841 6.61 -8.00 23.75
CA ARG A 841 6.01 -7.07 24.74
C ARG A 841 6.83 -5.79 24.92
N HIS A 842 8.16 -5.91 24.97
CA HIS A 842 9.06 -4.77 25.11
C HIS A 842 8.99 -3.86 23.88
N ALA A 843 9.14 -4.42 22.67
CA ALA A 843 9.06 -3.68 21.41
C ALA A 843 7.70 -2.99 21.23
N GLY A 844 6.60 -3.66 21.61
CA GLY A 844 5.25 -3.09 21.52
C GLY A 844 4.98 -1.91 22.47
N LYS A 845 5.68 -1.82 23.60
CA LYS A 845 5.50 -0.74 24.60
C LYS A 845 6.53 0.38 24.47
N HIS A 846 7.78 0.04 24.14
CA HIS A 846 8.92 0.97 24.20
C HIS A 846 9.64 1.17 22.86
N GLY A 847 9.24 0.47 21.79
CA GLY A 847 9.90 0.58 20.49
C GLY A 847 11.37 0.10 20.53
N LYS A 848 12.30 0.91 20.01
CA LYS A 848 13.74 0.60 19.97
C LYS A 848 14.49 0.92 21.28
N LEU A 849 13.79 1.10 22.39
CA LEU A 849 14.42 1.41 23.68
C LEU A 849 15.34 0.27 24.13
N ASP A 850 16.49 0.60 24.67
CA ASP A 850 17.47 -0.34 25.22
C ASP A 850 16.85 -1.22 26.32
N SER A 851 17.16 -2.52 26.33
CA SER A 851 16.65 -3.48 27.31
C SER A 851 17.09 -3.18 28.74
N THR A 852 18.18 -2.43 28.93
CA THR A 852 18.65 -1.98 30.24
C THR A 852 17.80 -0.82 30.81
N LYS A 853 16.85 -0.29 30.05
CA LYS A 853 16.04 0.88 30.39
C LYS A 853 14.54 0.58 30.30
N GLY A 854 13.75 1.31 31.08
CA GLY A 854 12.27 1.22 31.07
C GLY A 854 11.69 0.10 31.95
N SER A 855 10.37 -0.07 31.88
CA SER A 855 9.60 -0.93 32.81
C SER A 855 9.85 -2.44 32.68
N PHE A 856 10.63 -2.90 31.70
CA PHE A 856 10.98 -4.31 31.52
C PHE A 856 12.44 -4.64 31.87
N SER A 857 13.24 -3.66 32.33
CA SER A 857 14.68 -3.86 32.57
C SER A 857 14.99 -5.01 33.54
N GLN A 858 14.26 -5.10 34.65
CA GLN A 858 14.42 -6.21 35.61
C GLN A 858 14.07 -7.57 34.99
N LYS A 859 13.01 -7.64 34.17
CA LYS A 859 12.62 -8.88 33.48
C LYS A 859 13.67 -9.30 32.45
N TRP A 860 14.26 -8.35 31.74
CA TRP A 860 15.38 -8.62 30.83
C TRP A 860 16.60 -9.13 31.58
N SER A 861 16.98 -8.53 32.71
CA SER A 861 18.10 -9.01 33.52
C SER A 861 17.87 -10.43 34.05
N MET A 862 16.65 -10.74 34.49
CA MET A 862 16.28 -12.09 34.94
C MET A 862 16.35 -13.11 33.79
N TRP A 863 15.75 -12.78 32.66
CA TRP A 863 15.75 -13.64 31.48
C TRP A 863 17.16 -13.85 30.92
N GLU A 864 17.99 -12.81 30.86
CA GLU A 864 19.38 -12.92 30.39
C GLU A 864 20.21 -13.86 31.29
N LYS A 865 19.99 -13.80 32.62
CA LYS A 865 20.62 -14.71 33.57
C LYS A 865 20.18 -16.16 33.32
N GLN A 866 18.88 -16.39 33.20
CA GLN A 866 18.31 -17.71 32.91
C GLN A 866 18.79 -18.25 31.56
N LEU A 867 18.81 -17.44 30.51
CA LEU A 867 19.35 -17.79 29.20
C LEU A 867 20.79 -18.28 29.31
N ARG A 868 21.65 -17.57 30.04
CA ARG A 868 23.07 -17.95 30.21
C ARG A 868 23.22 -19.26 30.96
N GLU A 869 22.46 -19.45 32.03
CA GLU A 869 22.45 -20.70 32.80
C GLU A 869 22.03 -21.88 31.93
N VAL A 870 20.91 -21.74 31.20
CA VAL A 870 20.39 -22.78 30.30
C VAL A 870 21.35 -23.09 29.16
N LEU A 871 21.89 -22.08 28.47
CA LEU A 871 22.81 -22.30 27.34
C LEU A 871 24.13 -22.93 27.80
N ASN A 872 24.68 -22.51 28.95
CA ASN A 872 25.90 -23.11 29.50
C ASN A 872 25.66 -24.54 30.02
N GLY A 873 24.51 -24.80 30.65
CA GLY A 873 24.11 -26.14 31.08
C GLY A 873 23.97 -27.14 29.93
N ASN A 874 23.68 -26.65 28.72
CA ASN A 874 23.56 -27.44 27.50
C ASN A 874 24.81 -27.33 26.58
N ALA A 875 25.99 -26.98 27.10
CA ALA A 875 27.20 -26.84 26.29
C ALA A 875 27.61 -28.11 25.53
N ALA A 876 27.36 -29.31 26.08
CA ALA A 876 27.64 -30.58 25.41
C ALA A 876 26.79 -30.76 24.14
N TYR A 877 25.50 -30.42 24.21
CA TYR A 877 24.60 -30.43 23.06
C TYR A 877 25.12 -29.53 21.94
N PHE A 878 25.50 -28.27 22.24
CA PHE A 878 26.01 -27.36 21.22
C PHE A 878 27.32 -27.83 20.56
N LYS A 879 28.19 -28.52 21.32
CA LYS A 879 29.41 -29.13 20.77
C LYS A 879 29.10 -30.28 19.83
N GLU A 880 28.08 -31.07 20.13
CA GLU A 880 27.66 -32.22 19.34
C GLU A 880 26.98 -31.83 18.03
N VAL A 881 26.04 -30.88 18.06
CA VAL A 881 25.17 -30.56 16.92
C VAL A 881 25.80 -29.64 15.87
N GLN A 882 26.84 -28.88 16.22
CA GLN A 882 27.48 -27.96 15.28
C GLN A 882 28.45 -28.69 14.33
N VAL A 883 28.54 -28.19 13.10
CA VAL A 883 29.55 -28.64 12.13
C VAL A 883 30.94 -28.08 12.53
N PRO A 884 32.02 -28.87 12.47
CA PRO A 884 33.38 -28.40 12.71
C PRO A 884 33.75 -27.22 11.80
N PHE A 885 34.42 -26.20 12.34
CA PHE A 885 34.73 -24.96 11.59
C PHE A 885 35.53 -25.22 10.31
N GLU A 886 36.48 -26.15 10.34
CA GLU A 886 37.28 -26.51 9.16
C GLU A 886 36.42 -27.02 8.00
N GLU A 887 35.43 -27.87 8.29
CA GLU A 887 34.49 -28.38 7.29
C GLU A 887 33.62 -27.26 6.71
N VAL A 888 33.16 -26.34 7.56
CA VAL A 888 32.41 -25.14 7.14
C VAL A 888 33.25 -24.27 6.21
N PHE A 889 34.52 -24.04 6.56
CA PHE A 889 35.43 -23.22 5.79
C PHE A 889 35.75 -23.84 4.43
N GLN A 890 36.08 -25.13 4.38
CA GLN A 890 36.37 -25.84 3.12
C GLN A 890 35.15 -25.85 2.18
N ASN A 891 33.95 -26.11 2.73
CA ASN A 891 32.72 -26.08 1.95
C ASN A 891 32.42 -24.68 1.37
N LEU A 892 32.61 -23.63 2.17
CA LEU A 892 32.42 -22.25 1.73
C LEU A 892 33.44 -21.87 0.65
N ARG A 893 34.73 -22.18 0.88
CA ARG A 893 35.82 -21.88 -0.04
C ARG A 893 35.61 -22.56 -1.39
N GLN A 894 35.23 -23.84 -1.41
CA GLN A 894 34.97 -24.57 -2.65
C GLN A 894 33.89 -23.88 -3.51
N GLN A 895 32.78 -23.46 -2.89
CA GLN A 895 31.71 -22.74 -3.59
C GLN A 895 32.17 -21.37 -4.10
N LEU A 896 32.91 -20.60 -3.29
CA LEU A 896 33.42 -19.29 -3.69
C LEU A 896 34.47 -19.38 -4.80
N VAL A 897 35.31 -20.42 -4.80
CA VAL A 897 36.29 -20.69 -5.87
C VAL A 897 35.58 -21.03 -7.18
N ALA A 898 34.55 -21.88 -7.15
CA ALA A 898 33.75 -22.20 -8.34
C ALA A 898 33.08 -20.96 -8.95
N ILE A 899 32.60 -20.03 -8.09
CA ILE A 899 32.11 -18.73 -8.53
C ILE A 899 33.24 -17.91 -9.17
N ALA A 900 34.39 -17.80 -8.51
CA ALA A 900 35.51 -16.98 -8.98
C ALA A 900 36.19 -17.48 -10.27
N LYS A 901 36.05 -18.78 -10.57
CA LYS A 901 36.49 -19.44 -11.82
C LYS A 901 35.44 -19.37 -12.94
N GLY A 902 34.23 -18.86 -12.65
CA GLY A 902 33.13 -18.80 -13.63
C GLY A 902 32.47 -20.14 -13.94
N GLU A 903 32.74 -21.18 -13.14
CA GLU A 903 32.13 -22.52 -13.27
C GLU A 903 30.63 -22.50 -12.91
N ILE A 904 30.23 -21.54 -12.08
CA ILE A 904 28.83 -21.27 -11.72
C ILE A 904 28.34 -20.10 -12.56
N CYS A 905 27.43 -20.37 -13.50
CA CYS A 905 26.76 -19.34 -14.26
C CYS A 905 25.85 -18.54 -13.32
N MET A 906 26.24 -17.30 -13.04
CA MET A 906 25.41 -16.32 -12.33
C MET A 906 24.28 -15.90 -13.25
N GLN A 907 23.25 -16.74 -13.38
CA GLN A 907 22.00 -16.31 -13.97
C GLN A 907 21.32 -15.41 -12.95
N THR A 908 21.57 -14.11 -13.02
CA THR A 908 20.52 -13.18 -12.61
C THR A 908 19.35 -13.51 -13.52
N SER A 909 18.28 -14.03 -12.95
CA SER A 909 17.02 -14.18 -13.66
C SER A 909 16.72 -12.82 -14.28
N THR A 910 16.80 -12.74 -15.61
CA THR A 910 16.16 -11.67 -16.38
C THR A 910 14.64 -11.73 -16.25
N GLU A 911 14.11 -12.76 -15.57
CA GLU A 911 12.74 -12.89 -15.07
C GLU A 911 12.54 -12.30 -13.66
N GLY A 912 13.62 -11.85 -13.00
CA GLY A 912 13.50 -10.89 -11.90
C GLY A 912 13.24 -9.55 -12.54
N GLU A 913 12.00 -9.29 -12.95
CA GLU A 913 11.54 -8.00 -13.46
C GLU A 913 12.27 -6.90 -12.69
N GLU A 914 13.17 -6.18 -13.36
CA GLU A 914 13.58 -4.88 -12.84
C GLU A 914 12.30 -4.17 -12.47
N ARG A 915 12.23 -3.59 -11.27
CA ARG A 915 11.05 -2.86 -10.82
C ARG A 915 10.79 -1.71 -11.80
N PHE A 916 10.08 -1.99 -12.89
CA PHE A 916 9.70 -1.05 -13.92
C PHE A 916 8.48 -0.30 -13.39
N PHE A 917 8.74 0.60 -12.44
CA PHE A 917 7.87 1.74 -12.22
C PHE A 917 8.65 2.98 -12.63
N LYS A 918 9.10 3.02 -13.89
CA LYS A 918 9.44 4.27 -14.54
C LYS A 918 8.24 4.66 -15.40
N SER A 919 7.87 5.95 -15.37
CA SER A 919 6.82 6.47 -16.25
C SER A 919 7.18 6.17 -17.70
N ILE A 920 6.38 5.33 -18.37
CA ILE A 920 6.61 4.99 -19.78
C ILE A 920 6.31 6.22 -20.63
N THR A 921 7.27 6.61 -21.45
CA THR A 921 7.23 7.76 -22.34
C THR A 921 7.06 7.33 -23.79
N TYR A 922 7.71 6.24 -24.22
CA TYR A 922 7.60 5.74 -25.58
C TYR A 922 7.85 4.23 -25.69
N ALA A 923 7.31 3.64 -26.76
CA ALA A 923 7.67 2.30 -27.23
C ALA A 923 8.76 2.43 -28.28
N ALA A 924 9.81 1.61 -28.20
CA ALA A 924 10.92 1.63 -29.13
C ALA A 924 11.42 0.23 -29.47
N LEU A 925 12.14 0.12 -30.58
CA LEU A 925 12.95 -1.03 -30.92
C LEU A 925 14.40 -0.71 -30.56
N SER A 926 14.91 -1.33 -29.49
CA SER A 926 16.29 -1.20 -29.01
C SER A 926 17.22 -2.00 -29.93
N LEU A 927 18.21 -1.33 -30.52
CA LEU A 927 19.17 -1.91 -31.46
C LEU A 927 20.56 -2.06 -30.81
N PRO A 928 21.33 -3.10 -31.17
CA PRO A 928 22.69 -3.26 -30.69
C PRO A 928 23.60 -2.09 -31.10
N ALA A 929 24.00 -1.26 -30.13
CA ALA A 929 24.78 -0.04 -30.39
C ALA A 929 26.14 -0.34 -31.06
N ASN A 930 26.73 -1.50 -30.79
CA ASN A 930 27.96 -1.97 -31.43
C ASN A 930 27.76 -2.24 -32.93
N GLU A 931 26.64 -2.84 -33.34
CA GLU A 931 26.34 -3.11 -34.76
C GLU A 931 26.11 -1.82 -35.52
N ILE A 932 25.42 -0.85 -34.91
CA ILE A 932 25.23 0.48 -35.49
C ILE A 932 26.57 1.21 -35.63
N THR A 933 27.41 1.17 -34.59
CA THR A 933 28.76 1.77 -34.62
C THR A 933 29.61 1.16 -35.73
N ASN A 934 29.63 -0.17 -35.87
CA ASN A 934 30.36 -0.87 -36.93
C ASN A 934 29.84 -0.49 -38.32
N THR A 935 28.53 -0.39 -38.48
CA THR A 935 27.89 0.03 -39.74
C THR A 935 28.35 1.44 -40.13
N LEU A 936 28.33 2.39 -39.19
CA LEU A 936 28.77 3.77 -39.43
C LEU A 936 30.25 3.86 -39.79
N GLN A 937 31.11 3.06 -39.14
CA GLN A 937 32.54 3.00 -39.46
C GLN A 937 32.80 2.45 -40.86
N GLN A 938 32.08 1.42 -41.28
CA GLN A 938 32.17 0.87 -42.63
C GLN A 938 31.70 1.87 -43.70
N LEU A 939 30.62 2.60 -43.42
CA LEU A 939 30.12 3.66 -44.30
C LEU A 939 31.11 4.82 -44.41
N ALA A 940 31.71 5.24 -43.29
CA ALA A 940 32.76 6.26 -43.30
C ALA A 940 34.00 5.83 -44.09
N ALA A 941 34.40 4.56 -44.00
CA ALA A 941 35.54 4.03 -44.75
C ALA A 941 35.31 3.95 -46.27
N THR A 942 34.05 3.97 -46.71
CA THR A 942 33.67 3.79 -48.13
C THR A 942 33.09 5.06 -48.77
N ASN A 943 32.80 6.10 -47.98
CA ASN A 943 32.27 7.37 -48.47
C ASN A 943 33.04 8.56 -47.89
N MET A 944 33.73 9.29 -48.78
CA MET A 944 34.59 10.43 -48.42
C MET A 944 33.82 11.62 -47.80
N GLU A 945 32.54 11.79 -48.12
CA GLU A 945 31.69 12.82 -47.49
C GLU A 945 31.41 12.46 -46.02
N LEU A 946 31.11 11.19 -45.75
CA LEU A 946 30.89 10.68 -44.40
C LEU A 946 32.17 10.65 -43.57
N GLU A 947 33.28 10.25 -44.17
CA GLU A 947 34.60 10.31 -43.54
C GLU A 947 34.92 11.72 -43.04
N LYS A 948 34.71 12.74 -43.90
CA LYS A 948 34.88 14.16 -43.55
C LYS A 948 33.90 14.62 -42.48
N TYR A 949 32.66 14.18 -42.54
CA TYR A 949 31.63 14.56 -41.57
C TYR A 949 31.92 14.01 -40.16
N PHE A 950 32.36 12.76 -40.08
CA PHE A 950 32.72 12.11 -38.82
C PHE A 950 34.09 12.53 -38.29
N LEU A 951 34.94 13.18 -39.11
CA LEU A 951 36.24 13.69 -38.70
C LEU A 951 36.08 14.68 -37.53
N GLY A 952 36.59 14.32 -36.35
CA GLY A 952 36.46 15.13 -35.13
C GLY A 952 35.14 14.95 -34.36
N ARG A 953 34.26 14.02 -34.77
CA ARG A 953 33.05 13.62 -34.03
C ARG A 953 33.21 12.17 -33.56
N MET A 954 32.81 11.84 -32.32
CA MET A 954 32.85 10.44 -31.87
C MET A 954 31.78 9.63 -32.62
N VAL A 955 32.21 8.54 -33.29
CA VAL A 955 31.35 7.60 -34.05
C VAL A 955 30.77 6.49 -33.15
N ILE A 956 31.19 6.44 -31.88
CA ILE A 956 30.71 5.42 -30.94
C ILE A 956 29.31 5.78 -30.47
N VAL A 957 28.35 4.95 -30.84
CA VAL A 957 26.94 5.07 -30.41
C VAL A 957 26.81 4.38 -29.05
N ASN A 958 26.30 5.11 -28.05
CA ASN A 958 26.09 4.57 -26.70
C ASN A 958 24.77 3.81 -26.57
N SER A 959 23.75 4.25 -27.31
CA SER A 959 22.44 3.61 -27.40
C SER A 959 21.86 3.88 -28.78
N ALA A 960 21.17 2.88 -29.33
CA ALA A 960 20.50 3.00 -30.62
C ALA A 960 19.10 2.45 -30.50
N HIS A 961 18.11 3.20 -30.96
CA HIS A 961 16.73 2.73 -30.96
C HIS A 961 15.94 3.36 -32.11
N VAL A 962 14.88 2.68 -32.53
CA VAL A 962 13.85 3.21 -33.42
C VAL A 962 12.61 3.48 -32.58
N THR A 963 12.14 4.72 -32.52
CA THR A 963 10.88 5.02 -31.85
C THR A 963 9.71 4.41 -32.61
N LEU A 964 8.91 3.59 -31.94
CA LEU A 964 7.69 2.96 -32.50
C LEU A 964 6.47 3.83 -32.21
N ALA A 965 6.32 4.30 -30.98
CA ALA A 965 5.29 5.26 -30.63
C ALA A 965 5.71 6.11 -29.44
N HIS A 966 5.42 7.41 -29.48
CA HIS A 966 5.72 8.32 -28.37
C HIS A 966 4.42 8.84 -27.75
N LYS A 967 4.32 8.82 -26.42
CA LYS A 967 3.13 9.24 -25.67
C LYS A 967 2.63 10.63 -26.05
N HIS A 968 3.52 11.61 -26.18
CA HIS A 968 3.14 12.98 -26.55
C HIS A 968 2.78 13.15 -28.03
N ALA A 969 3.30 12.31 -28.93
CA ALA A 969 3.03 12.44 -30.36
C ALA A 969 1.80 11.63 -30.79
N HIS A 970 1.59 10.46 -30.18
CA HIS A 970 0.59 9.49 -30.62
C HIS A 970 -0.43 9.11 -29.53
N GLY A 971 -0.29 9.62 -28.31
CA GLY A 971 -1.14 9.28 -27.17
C GLY A 971 -0.66 8.06 -26.38
N VAL A 972 -1.18 7.92 -25.15
CA VAL A 972 -0.84 6.81 -24.24
C VAL A 972 -1.34 5.47 -24.78
N ALA A 973 -2.56 5.43 -25.32
CA ALA A 973 -3.14 4.19 -25.87
C ALA A 973 -2.28 3.61 -27.01
N ALA A 974 -1.72 4.48 -27.85
CA ALA A 974 -0.79 4.08 -28.91
C ALA A 974 0.50 3.43 -28.38
N VAL A 975 1.04 3.91 -27.26
CA VAL A 975 2.20 3.29 -26.60
C VAL A 975 1.80 1.97 -25.95
N ALA A 976 0.65 1.95 -25.25
CA ALA A 976 0.11 0.78 -24.58
C ALA A 976 -0.22 -0.38 -25.55
N ALA A 977 -0.46 -0.11 -26.82
CA ALA A 977 -0.69 -1.13 -27.85
C ALA A 977 0.53 -2.05 -28.09
N PHE A 978 1.74 -1.60 -27.74
CA PHE A 978 2.98 -2.39 -27.88
C PHE A 978 3.28 -3.28 -26.66
N SER A 979 2.41 -3.30 -25.64
CA SER A 979 2.59 -4.08 -24.40
C SER A 979 2.87 -5.57 -24.66
N GLU A 980 2.09 -6.20 -25.53
CA GLU A 980 2.22 -7.61 -25.89
C GLU A 980 3.46 -7.89 -26.76
N ALA A 981 3.93 -6.89 -27.49
CA ALA A 981 5.13 -6.97 -28.32
C ALA A 981 6.42 -6.82 -27.50
N ARG A 982 6.36 -6.41 -26.22
CA ARG A 982 7.55 -6.24 -25.38
C ARG A 982 8.40 -7.50 -25.35
N GLY A 983 9.70 -7.34 -25.60
CA GLY A 983 10.66 -8.45 -25.69
C GLY A 983 10.68 -9.17 -27.05
N ALA A 984 9.78 -8.85 -27.98
CA ALA A 984 9.82 -9.42 -29.33
C ALA A 984 11.05 -8.91 -30.09
N VAL A 985 11.70 -9.81 -30.82
CA VAL A 985 12.82 -9.48 -31.71
C VAL A 985 12.27 -9.12 -33.08
N VAL A 986 12.63 -7.96 -33.60
CA VAL A 986 12.22 -7.47 -34.93
C VAL A 986 13.44 -7.00 -35.70
N SER A 987 13.56 -7.45 -36.95
CA SER A 987 14.62 -7.00 -37.84
C SER A 987 14.25 -5.70 -38.53
N VAL A 988 15.24 -4.83 -38.69
CA VAL A 988 15.13 -3.56 -39.40
C VAL A 988 16.19 -3.45 -40.48
N LYS A 989 15.87 -2.71 -41.53
CA LYS A 989 16.72 -2.44 -42.67
C LYS A 989 17.16 -0.98 -42.64
N LEU A 990 18.44 -0.74 -42.40
CA LEU A 990 19.08 0.57 -42.49
C LEU A 990 19.30 0.92 -43.96
N LYS A 991 18.82 2.07 -44.43
CA LYS A 991 18.82 2.42 -45.87
C LYS A 991 19.73 3.57 -46.25
N ALA A 992 19.64 4.64 -45.47
CA ALA A 992 20.28 5.91 -45.78
C ALA A 992 20.72 6.60 -44.49
N LEU A 993 21.68 7.51 -44.61
CA LEU A 993 22.16 8.36 -43.52
C LEU A 993 21.86 9.81 -43.87
N LEU A 994 21.12 10.50 -43.02
CA LEU A 994 20.82 11.92 -43.14
C LEU A 994 21.57 12.69 -42.07
N PHE A 995 22.21 13.79 -42.44
CA PHE A 995 22.97 14.57 -41.48
C PHE A 995 23.03 16.06 -41.81
N SER A 996 23.15 16.88 -40.77
CA SER A 996 23.38 18.32 -40.83
C SER A 996 24.57 18.69 -39.94
N SER A 997 24.92 19.97 -39.85
CA SER A 997 25.97 20.39 -38.91
C SER A 997 25.63 20.07 -37.44
N LYS A 998 24.35 19.87 -37.10
CA LYS A 998 23.86 19.70 -35.72
C LYS A 998 23.39 18.29 -35.36
N MET A 999 23.09 17.43 -36.31
CA MET A 999 22.51 16.11 -36.01
C MET A 999 22.73 15.10 -37.14
N CYS A 1000 22.62 13.82 -36.82
CA CYS A 1000 22.79 12.70 -37.74
C CYS A 1000 21.83 11.57 -37.37
N ALA A 1001 21.13 10.99 -38.35
CA ALA A 1001 20.24 9.86 -38.14
C ALA A 1001 20.25 8.88 -39.32
N LEU A 1002 20.11 7.60 -39.01
CA LEU A 1002 19.94 6.52 -39.99
C LEU A 1002 18.45 6.35 -40.31
N GLU A 1003 18.10 6.38 -41.59
CA GLU A 1003 16.77 6.00 -42.04
C GLU A 1003 16.58 4.48 -41.94
N VAL A 1004 15.42 4.08 -41.40
CA VAL A 1004 15.12 2.69 -41.11
C VAL A 1004 13.79 2.27 -41.74
N GLN A 1005 13.77 1.06 -42.29
CA GLN A 1005 12.54 0.35 -42.63
C GLN A 1005 12.38 -0.84 -41.68
N ILE A 1006 11.26 -0.89 -40.97
CA ILE A 1006 10.87 -2.06 -40.16
C ILE A 1006 10.42 -3.16 -41.11
N MET A 1007 10.96 -4.38 -40.94
CA MET A 1007 10.60 -5.53 -41.77
C MET A 1007 9.24 -6.10 -41.35
N GLU A 1008 8.51 -6.69 -42.30
CA GLU A 1008 7.30 -7.45 -42.00
C GLU A 1008 7.60 -8.55 -40.97
N ASN A 1009 6.71 -8.68 -39.99
CA ASN A 1009 6.88 -9.60 -38.88
C ASN A 1009 5.51 -10.17 -38.48
N GLU A 1010 5.52 -11.38 -37.92
CA GLU A 1010 4.30 -12.13 -37.56
C GLU A 1010 3.42 -11.39 -36.55
N ARG A 1011 4.00 -10.47 -35.77
CA ARG A 1011 3.30 -9.68 -34.75
C ARG A 1011 2.75 -8.36 -35.28
N GLY A 1012 2.94 -8.05 -36.57
CA GLY A 1012 2.48 -6.81 -37.18
C GLY A 1012 3.04 -5.55 -36.52
N ILE A 1013 4.27 -5.59 -36.00
CA ILE A 1013 4.92 -4.45 -35.33
C ILE A 1013 5.33 -3.43 -36.41
N TYR A 1014 4.85 -2.19 -36.26
CA TYR A 1014 5.17 -1.06 -37.13
C TYR A 1014 5.46 0.20 -36.29
N THR A 1015 6.05 1.22 -36.90
CA THR A 1015 6.21 2.53 -36.26
C THR A 1015 5.07 3.46 -36.64
N LYS A 1016 4.62 4.29 -35.69
CA LYS A 1016 3.67 5.37 -35.93
C LYS A 1016 4.36 6.66 -36.43
N ASN A 1017 5.69 6.74 -36.37
CA ASN A 1017 6.42 7.87 -36.94
C ASN A 1017 6.36 7.82 -38.47
N GLU A 1018 6.10 8.95 -39.12
CA GLU A 1018 6.12 9.07 -40.59
C GLU A 1018 7.49 8.72 -41.17
N TRP A 1019 8.58 9.11 -40.49
CA TRP A 1019 9.96 8.80 -40.86
C TRP A 1019 10.65 8.00 -39.75
N PRO A 1020 10.68 6.66 -39.85
CA PRO A 1020 11.38 5.81 -38.89
C PRO A 1020 12.89 6.00 -39.04
N HIS A 1021 13.55 6.29 -37.92
CA HIS A 1021 14.99 6.55 -37.92
C HIS A 1021 15.63 6.16 -36.58
N VAL A 1022 16.96 6.06 -36.62
CA VAL A 1022 17.82 5.95 -35.43
C VAL A 1022 18.65 7.22 -35.35
N THR A 1023 18.45 8.02 -34.31
CA THR A 1023 19.32 9.17 -34.05
C THR A 1023 20.70 8.68 -33.60
N VAL A 1024 21.72 9.02 -34.37
CA VAL A 1024 23.11 8.57 -34.15
C VAL A 1024 23.89 9.59 -33.33
N TRP A 1025 23.72 10.87 -33.64
CA TRP A 1025 24.48 11.94 -33.03
C TRP A 1025 23.70 13.25 -33.04
N THR A 1026 23.83 14.04 -31.96
CA THR A 1026 23.38 15.43 -31.90
C THR A 1026 24.47 16.33 -31.32
N ALA A 1027 24.52 17.58 -31.77
CA ALA A 1027 25.37 18.60 -31.20
C ALA A 1027 24.90 18.98 -29.79
N GLN A 1028 25.79 19.53 -28.97
CA GLN A 1028 25.45 20.00 -27.63
C GLN A 1028 24.29 21.01 -27.69
N GLY A 1029 23.24 20.76 -26.90
CA GLY A 1029 22.02 21.57 -26.88
C GLY A 1029 20.99 21.26 -27.97
N THR A 1030 21.27 20.31 -28.87
CA THR A 1030 20.33 19.83 -29.90
C THR A 1030 19.64 18.56 -29.42
N LYS A 1031 18.30 18.53 -29.48
CA LYS A 1031 17.51 17.38 -28.99
C LYS A 1031 17.40 16.28 -30.05
N ALA A 1032 17.38 15.02 -29.64
CA ALA A 1032 17.24 13.88 -30.55
C ALA A 1032 15.95 13.93 -31.38
N LYS A 1033 14.85 14.45 -30.81
CA LYS A 1033 13.56 14.65 -31.49
C LYS A 1033 13.67 15.54 -32.74
N GLU A 1034 14.60 16.50 -32.78
CA GLU A 1034 14.78 17.38 -33.94
C GLU A 1034 15.23 16.61 -35.19
N ALA A 1035 15.78 15.40 -35.02
CA ALA A 1035 16.13 14.51 -36.14
C ALA A 1035 14.92 14.19 -37.03
N ASN A 1036 13.68 14.21 -36.50
CA ASN A 1036 12.47 14.06 -37.30
C ASN A 1036 12.34 15.10 -38.44
N LEU A 1037 13.03 16.25 -38.33
CA LEU A 1037 13.03 17.31 -39.33
C LEU A 1037 14.09 17.12 -40.43
N LEU A 1038 15.01 16.15 -40.28
CA LEU A 1038 16.08 15.91 -41.25
C LEU A 1038 15.58 15.73 -42.69
N PRO A 1039 14.51 14.95 -42.98
CA PRO A 1039 13.99 14.85 -44.34
C PRO A 1039 13.58 16.21 -44.92
N GLN A 1040 12.93 17.06 -44.12
CA GLN A 1040 12.57 18.41 -44.54
C GLN A 1040 13.81 19.29 -44.74
N MET A 1041 14.83 19.15 -43.89
CA MET A 1041 16.09 19.88 -44.04
C MET A 1041 16.83 19.48 -45.31
N VAL A 1042 16.80 18.20 -45.70
CA VAL A 1042 17.36 17.72 -46.97
C VAL A 1042 16.65 18.40 -48.14
N THR A 1043 15.31 18.42 -48.15
CA THR A 1043 14.55 19.09 -49.23
C THR A 1043 14.81 20.59 -49.32
N ARG A 1044 15.19 21.25 -48.21
CA ARG A 1044 15.55 22.68 -48.17
C ARG A 1044 17.04 22.95 -48.42
N GLY A 1045 17.86 21.92 -48.67
CA GLY A 1045 19.30 22.05 -48.88
C GLY A 1045 20.12 22.37 -47.61
N HIS A 1046 19.55 22.12 -46.43
CA HIS A 1046 20.21 22.36 -45.13
C HIS A 1046 20.80 21.09 -44.50
N ALA A 1047 20.58 19.92 -45.10
CA ALA A 1047 21.13 18.64 -44.68
C ALA A 1047 21.52 17.80 -45.91
N SER A 1048 22.44 16.85 -45.72
CA SER A 1048 22.84 15.86 -46.72
C SER A 1048 22.07 14.55 -46.54
N HIS A 1049 21.90 13.82 -47.65
CA HIS A 1049 21.31 12.49 -47.70
C HIS A 1049 22.26 11.54 -48.44
N VAL A 1050 22.67 10.45 -47.80
CA VAL A 1050 23.59 9.47 -48.37
C VAL A 1050 22.94 8.09 -48.33
N ASP A 1051 22.62 7.55 -49.51
CA ASP A 1051 22.17 6.17 -49.67
C ASP A 1051 23.32 5.18 -49.57
N PHE A 1052 23.04 3.99 -49.05
CA PHE A 1052 24.01 2.89 -49.01
C PHE A 1052 23.34 1.53 -49.20
N THR A 1053 24.17 0.50 -49.40
CA THR A 1053 23.65 -0.88 -49.53
C THR A 1053 23.00 -1.29 -48.22
N PRO A 1054 21.69 -1.63 -48.20
CA PRO A 1054 20.98 -1.73 -46.95
C PRO A 1054 21.53 -2.82 -46.01
N VAL A 1055 21.62 -2.49 -44.73
CA VAL A 1055 22.13 -3.37 -43.67
C VAL A 1055 20.97 -3.83 -42.79
N ILE A 1056 20.91 -5.12 -42.47
CA ILE A 1056 19.88 -5.69 -41.61
C ILE A 1056 20.41 -5.81 -40.18
N VAL A 1057 19.68 -5.25 -39.23
CA VAL A 1057 19.99 -5.30 -37.79
C VAL A 1057 18.75 -5.80 -37.07
N SER A 1058 18.91 -6.64 -36.04
CA SER A 1058 17.79 -7.09 -35.22
C SER A 1058 17.75 -6.35 -33.89
N GLY A 1059 16.57 -5.89 -33.50
CA GLY A 1059 16.33 -5.20 -32.24
C GLY A 1059 15.26 -5.86 -31.40
N VAL A 1060 15.12 -5.40 -30.16
CA VAL A 1060 14.14 -5.88 -29.19
C VAL A 1060 13.14 -4.77 -28.86
N VAL A 1061 11.85 -5.08 -28.84
CA VAL A 1061 10.82 -4.10 -28.46
C VAL A 1061 10.88 -3.84 -26.95
N GLU A 1062 11.02 -2.57 -26.59
CA GLU A 1062 11.07 -2.07 -25.23
C GLU A 1062 10.03 -0.97 -25.00
N LEU A 1063 9.60 -0.84 -23.75
CA LEU A 1063 8.77 0.27 -23.27
C LEU A 1063 9.62 1.08 -22.30
N LEU A 1064 9.87 2.34 -22.63
CA LEU A 1064 10.86 3.19 -21.99
C LEU A 1064 10.26 4.45 -21.39
#